data_AF-A0A9C6TS61-F1
#
_entry.id   AF-A0A9C6TS61-F1
#
_cell.length_a   1.000
_cell.length_b   1.000
_cell.length_c   1.000
_cell.angle_alpha   90.00
_cell.angle_beta   90.00
_cell.angle_gamma   90.00
#
_symmetry.space_group_name_H-M   'P 1'
#
loop_
_entity.id
_entity.type
_entity.pdbx_description
1 polymer ?
#
loop_
_entity_poly.entity_id
_entity_poly.type
_entity_poly.pdbx_seq_one_letter_code
_entity_poly.pdbx_strand_id
1 'polypeptide(L)'
;MLRLWRLRRVSALFSRLEKDKSYNYFWVRCAKLICVTLFAVHCAACFYYLIAARYRDPKRTWIGATMGNFLQKSLWTRYVTSIYWSITTLTTVGYGDLHPVNSREMVFDIFYMLFNLGLTAYLIGNMTNLVVHGTSRTRKFRDTIQAASSFAQRNQLPIRLQDQMLAHLCLKFRTDSEGLQQQETIDSLPKAIRSSISHYLFYSLVDKVYLFRGVSNDLLFQLVSEMKAEYFPPKEDVILQNEAPTDFYILVTGAVELVVLKNGVEQVVGEANTGDLFGEIGVLCYKPQLFTVRTKRLSQLLRLNRTAFLNIVKANVGDGNIIMNNLLQHLKELNDPIMEGVLVETENMLARGRMDLPVGLCFAAARGDDLLLHHLLKRGLDSNESDRNGRTALHIAASKGSENCVMLLLDYGADPNIRDSDGSVSLWEAILGGHESVSQLLLENGANLKSGDVGQFACIAAEQNTLNLLKDIVRYGGDVTLPSTTSGTTALHVAVSEDNVEVVKFLLDLGADIDKPDKNGWTPRDLAVQQGHQDIIAIFESIKEPKNCQPLDRIPEKEGKIKKFLGRFTSEPAIPLPQESTFRGSDGFRSSDRSWSQSRPRRRSSNNFHNSLFGIISAANKGEKDTLFYVNENGNAKNGMKSREWPTRVVVSFPEKGEAGGKLVLLPGSFQELLDIGAEKFGVRPAKVLCKDGFEIEDIEVIRDGDHLVFESAAQNSDYPTPTIGVQP
;
A
#
# COMPACT_ATOMS: atom_id res chain seq x y z
N MET A 1 -41.56 1.41 49.76
CA MET A 1 -40.97 0.49 48.77
C MET A 1 -40.91 1.06 47.34
N LEU A 2 -41.99 1.60 46.76
CA LEU A 2 -42.04 2.03 45.32
C LEU A 2 -40.85 2.89 44.81
N ARG A 3 -40.15 3.65 45.66
CA ARG A 3 -38.91 4.36 45.30
C ARG A 3 -37.83 3.44 44.68
N LEU A 4 -37.84 2.14 45.00
CA LEU A 4 -36.91 1.13 44.46
C LEU A 4 -37.04 0.92 42.94
N TRP A 5 -38.15 1.31 42.30
CA TRP A 5 -38.28 1.31 40.83
C TRP A 5 -37.16 2.10 40.13
N ARG A 6 -36.57 3.09 40.83
CA ARG A 6 -35.43 3.89 40.33
C ARG A 6 -34.16 3.06 40.09
N LEU A 7 -34.00 1.88 40.71
CA LEU A 7 -32.84 0.99 40.50
C LEU A 7 -32.75 0.46 39.06
N ARG A 8 -33.81 0.54 38.24
CA ARG A 8 -33.75 0.21 36.79
C ARG A 8 -32.64 0.99 36.07
N ARG A 9 -32.31 2.21 36.52
CA ARG A 9 -31.20 3.01 35.99
C ARG A 9 -29.82 2.37 36.24
N VAL A 10 -29.62 1.75 37.40
CA VAL A 10 -28.36 1.08 37.77
C VAL A 10 -28.20 -0.22 36.97
N SER A 11 -29.28 -0.98 36.80
CA SER A 11 -29.28 -2.18 35.94
C SER A 11 -28.96 -1.84 34.48
N ALA A 12 -29.54 -0.76 33.95
CA ALA A 12 -29.23 -0.26 32.60
C ALA A 12 -27.78 0.24 32.46
N LEU A 13 -27.22 0.89 33.50
CA LEU A 13 -25.82 1.29 33.53
C LEU A 13 -24.88 0.08 33.43
N PHE A 14 -25.09 -0.95 34.26
CA PHE A 14 -24.30 -2.19 34.16
C PHE A 14 -24.42 -2.85 32.78
N SER A 15 -25.62 -2.89 32.19
CA SER A 15 -25.81 -3.46 30.84
C SER A 15 -25.15 -2.63 29.72
N ARG A 16 -24.89 -1.34 29.94
CA ARG A 16 -24.07 -0.50 29.05
C ARG A 16 -22.59 -0.77 29.25
N LEU A 17 -22.11 -0.80 30.50
CA LEU A 17 -20.70 -1.06 30.83
C LEU A 17 -20.25 -2.48 30.42
N GLU A 18 -21.13 -3.48 30.50
CA GLU A 18 -20.89 -4.85 30.01
C GLU A 18 -20.70 -4.94 28.47
N LYS A 19 -21.06 -3.88 27.72
CA LYS A 19 -20.93 -3.80 26.26
C LYS A 19 -19.88 -2.78 25.79
N ASP A 20 -19.30 -2.02 26.71
CA ASP A 20 -18.38 -0.94 26.39
C ASP A 20 -16.94 -1.47 26.39
N LYS A 21 -16.27 -1.42 25.22
CA LYS A 21 -14.92 -1.96 25.04
C LYS A 21 -13.85 -1.31 25.93
N SER A 22 -14.14 -0.16 26.55
CA SER A 22 -13.22 0.52 27.46
C SER A 22 -13.20 -0.07 28.88
N TYR A 23 -14.14 -0.97 29.21
CA TYR A 23 -14.24 -1.58 30.55
C TYR A 23 -13.98 -3.09 30.51
N ASN A 24 -13.23 -3.59 31.48
CA ASN A 24 -13.03 -5.03 31.62
C ASN A 24 -14.32 -5.71 32.13
N TYR A 25 -14.96 -6.47 31.24
CA TYR A 25 -16.16 -7.26 31.48
C TYR A 25 -16.13 -8.11 32.77
N PHE A 26 -14.98 -8.69 33.14
CA PHE A 26 -14.81 -9.45 34.38
C PHE A 26 -15.14 -8.58 35.59
N TRP A 27 -14.49 -7.42 35.71
CA TRP A 27 -14.65 -6.52 36.86
C TRP A 27 -16.04 -5.91 36.92
N VAL A 28 -16.62 -5.52 35.77
CA VAL A 28 -18.00 -5.00 35.71
C VAL A 28 -19.01 -6.05 36.20
N ARG A 29 -18.87 -7.30 35.77
CA ARG A 29 -19.80 -8.39 36.17
C ARG A 29 -19.60 -8.80 37.62
N CYS A 30 -18.37 -8.84 38.13
CA CYS A 30 -18.10 -9.06 39.56
C CYS A 30 -18.68 -7.94 40.44
N ALA A 31 -18.46 -6.66 40.09
CA ALA A 31 -19.02 -5.52 40.82
C ALA A 31 -20.55 -5.54 40.85
N LYS A 32 -21.19 -5.87 39.72
CA LYS A 32 -22.65 -6.03 39.62
C LYS A 32 -23.20 -7.08 40.60
N LEU A 33 -22.52 -8.23 40.73
CA LEU A 33 -22.91 -9.30 41.64
C LEU A 33 -22.73 -8.89 43.11
N ILE A 34 -21.62 -8.23 43.44
CA ILE A 34 -21.34 -7.68 44.79
C ILE A 34 -22.39 -6.62 45.18
N CYS A 35 -22.78 -5.73 44.27
CA CYS A 35 -23.85 -4.76 44.50
C CYS A 35 -25.21 -5.43 44.79
N VAL A 36 -25.51 -6.56 44.14
CA VAL A 36 -26.76 -7.31 44.37
C VAL A 36 -26.74 -7.99 45.74
N THR A 37 -25.65 -8.63 46.15
CA THR A 37 -25.56 -9.31 47.46
C THR A 37 -25.58 -8.32 48.62
N LEU A 38 -24.80 -7.24 48.55
CA LEU A 38 -24.81 -6.18 49.57
C LEU A 38 -26.19 -5.54 49.72
N PHE A 39 -26.91 -5.32 48.62
CA PHE A 39 -28.29 -4.80 48.66
C PHE A 39 -29.27 -5.79 49.28
N ALA A 40 -29.13 -7.09 48.99
CA ALA A 40 -29.98 -8.13 49.58
C ALA A 40 -29.79 -8.22 51.11
N VAL A 41 -28.54 -8.31 51.58
CA VAL A 41 -28.19 -8.33 53.02
C VAL A 41 -28.68 -7.06 53.72
N HIS A 42 -28.45 -5.88 53.14
CA HIS A 42 -28.93 -4.63 53.71
C HIS A 42 -30.46 -4.59 53.85
N CYS A 43 -31.20 -5.03 52.83
CA CYS A 43 -32.66 -5.08 52.87
C CYS A 43 -33.17 -6.06 53.93
N ALA A 44 -32.66 -7.29 53.94
CA ALA A 44 -33.09 -8.34 54.88
C ALA A 44 -32.77 -7.97 56.33
N ALA A 45 -31.56 -7.49 56.64
CA ALA A 45 -31.20 -6.93 57.94
C ALA A 45 -32.18 -5.86 58.44
N CYS A 46 -32.56 -4.93 57.57
CA CYS A 46 -33.53 -3.88 57.89
C CYS A 46 -34.95 -4.45 58.15
N PHE A 47 -35.38 -5.48 57.43
CA PHE A 47 -36.65 -6.17 57.68
C PHE A 47 -36.64 -6.97 59.00
N TYR A 48 -35.58 -7.74 59.26
CA TYR A 48 -35.38 -8.49 60.51
C TYR A 48 -35.42 -7.56 61.74
N TYR A 49 -34.77 -6.40 61.67
CA TYR A 49 -34.86 -5.37 62.71
C TYR A 49 -36.28 -4.80 62.84
N LEU A 50 -36.94 -4.48 61.72
CA LEU A 50 -38.29 -3.92 61.70
C LEU A 50 -39.34 -4.87 62.29
N ILE A 51 -39.20 -6.19 62.08
CA ILE A 51 -40.07 -7.23 62.64
C ILE A 51 -39.92 -7.26 64.17
N ALA A 52 -38.70 -7.35 64.69
CA ALA A 52 -38.43 -7.36 66.13
C ALA A 52 -38.85 -6.04 66.82
N ALA A 53 -38.52 -4.89 66.23
CA ALA A 53 -38.86 -3.57 66.77
C ALA A 53 -40.37 -3.24 66.71
N ARG A 54 -41.19 -4.04 66.02
CA ARG A 54 -42.66 -3.96 66.00
C ARG A 54 -43.36 -5.12 66.71
N TYR A 55 -42.62 -6.00 67.38
CA TYR A 55 -43.21 -7.06 68.19
C TYR A 55 -43.68 -6.52 69.56
N ARG A 56 -44.67 -7.19 70.18
CA ARG A 56 -45.26 -6.72 71.45
C ARG A 56 -44.35 -6.93 72.67
N ASP A 57 -43.63 -8.04 72.70
CA ASP A 57 -42.74 -8.41 73.81
C ASP A 57 -41.27 -8.31 73.37
N PRO A 58 -40.52 -7.23 73.64
CA PRO A 58 -39.18 -7.04 73.10
C PRO A 58 -38.21 -8.20 73.41
N LYS A 59 -38.32 -8.79 74.61
CA LYS A 59 -37.50 -9.94 75.06
C LYS A 59 -37.73 -11.21 74.25
N ARG A 60 -38.92 -11.39 73.65
CA ARG A 60 -39.23 -12.52 72.76
C ARG A 60 -39.00 -12.07 71.33
N THR A 61 -37.74 -11.86 70.96
CA THR A 61 -37.29 -11.56 69.58
C THR A 61 -35.85 -12.06 69.41
N TRP A 62 -35.43 -12.34 68.17
CA TRP A 62 -34.07 -12.77 67.84
C TRP A 62 -32.95 -11.90 68.48
N ILE A 63 -33.14 -10.59 68.55
CA ILE A 63 -32.20 -9.62 69.15
C ILE A 63 -32.48 -9.34 70.63
N GLY A 64 -33.72 -9.43 71.08
CA GLY A 64 -34.08 -9.15 72.47
C GLY A 64 -33.85 -10.31 73.43
N ALA A 65 -33.75 -11.54 72.92
CA ALA A 65 -33.32 -12.70 73.70
C ALA A 65 -31.84 -12.60 74.09
N THR A 66 -30.99 -12.06 73.21
CA THR A 66 -29.55 -11.86 73.45
C THR A 66 -29.23 -10.48 74.03
N MET A 67 -29.98 -9.44 73.67
CA MET A 67 -29.80 -8.05 74.13
C MET A 67 -31.10 -7.48 74.70
N GLY A 68 -31.40 -7.77 75.97
CA GLY A 68 -32.69 -7.44 76.61
C GLY A 68 -33.20 -5.99 76.43
N ASN A 69 -32.31 -5.00 76.41
CA ASN A 69 -32.63 -3.58 76.16
C ASN A 69 -32.10 -3.07 74.80
N PHE A 70 -32.17 -3.86 73.73
CA PHE A 70 -31.67 -3.45 72.40
C PHE A 70 -32.27 -2.11 71.90
N LEU A 71 -33.51 -1.80 72.30
CA LEU A 71 -34.19 -0.54 71.97
C LEU A 71 -33.53 0.72 72.56
N GLN A 72 -32.57 0.59 73.48
CA GLN A 72 -31.76 1.69 74.05
C GLN A 72 -30.32 1.74 73.52
N LYS A 73 -29.85 0.73 72.78
CA LYS A 73 -28.47 0.69 72.22
C LYS A 73 -28.28 1.68 71.08
N SER A 74 -27.02 2.01 70.72
CA SER A 74 -26.74 2.88 69.57
C SER A 74 -27.32 2.33 68.26
N LEU A 75 -27.65 3.20 67.30
CA LEU A 75 -28.13 2.77 65.97
C LEU A 75 -27.08 1.91 65.26
N TRP A 76 -25.79 2.25 65.39
CA TRP A 76 -24.68 1.47 64.86
C TRP A 76 -24.67 0.04 65.38
N THR A 77 -24.76 -0.14 66.71
CA THR A 77 -24.83 -1.47 67.34
C THR A 77 -25.98 -2.30 66.78
N ARG A 78 -27.20 -1.73 66.73
CA ARG A 78 -28.38 -2.43 66.20
C ARG A 78 -28.21 -2.83 64.74
N TYR A 79 -27.77 -1.89 63.91
CA TYR A 79 -27.58 -2.11 62.47
C TYR A 79 -26.50 -3.17 62.19
N VAL A 80 -25.36 -3.10 62.87
CA VAL A 80 -24.28 -4.10 62.73
C VAL A 80 -24.76 -5.49 63.18
N THR A 81 -25.48 -5.61 64.30
CA THR A 81 -26.04 -6.90 64.75
C THR A 81 -27.08 -7.46 63.76
N SER A 82 -27.91 -6.61 63.13
CA SER A 82 -28.84 -7.06 62.09
C SER A 82 -28.17 -7.43 60.77
N ILE A 83 -27.12 -6.72 60.36
CA ILE A 83 -26.31 -7.08 59.18
C ILE A 83 -25.56 -8.38 59.43
N TYR A 84 -24.99 -8.57 60.62
CA TYR A 84 -24.34 -9.80 61.04
C TYR A 84 -25.29 -11.01 60.98
N TRP A 85 -26.51 -10.90 61.50
CA TRP A 85 -27.49 -11.99 61.36
C TRP A 85 -27.87 -12.25 59.90
N SER A 86 -28.06 -11.20 59.11
CA SER A 86 -28.48 -11.29 57.70
C SER A 86 -27.38 -11.81 56.76
N ILE A 87 -26.10 -11.66 57.10
CA ILE A 87 -24.98 -12.23 56.32
C ILE A 87 -24.71 -13.68 56.72
N THR A 88 -24.73 -14.05 58.01
CA THR A 88 -24.47 -15.44 58.45
C THR A 88 -25.55 -16.42 58.00
N THR A 89 -26.77 -15.93 57.79
CA THR A 89 -27.89 -16.66 57.16
C THR A 89 -27.84 -16.67 55.63
N LEU A 90 -27.27 -15.64 54.97
CA LEU A 90 -27.04 -15.64 53.51
C LEU A 90 -25.90 -16.59 53.12
N THR A 91 -24.77 -16.53 53.83
CA THR A 91 -23.60 -17.39 53.58
C THR A 91 -23.76 -18.80 54.17
N THR A 92 -24.96 -19.14 54.65
CA THR A 92 -25.31 -20.46 55.21
C THR A 92 -24.34 -20.96 56.29
N VAL A 93 -23.82 -20.04 57.13
CA VAL A 93 -22.89 -20.35 58.22
C VAL A 93 -23.63 -20.68 59.52
N GLY A 94 -24.70 -19.92 59.84
CA GLY A 94 -25.70 -20.31 60.84
C GLY A 94 -25.17 -20.65 62.24
N TYR A 95 -24.39 -19.77 62.87
CA TYR A 95 -23.80 -20.01 64.21
C TYR A 95 -24.80 -20.33 65.34
N GLY A 96 -26.10 -20.03 65.18
CA GLY A 96 -27.16 -20.32 66.15
C GLY A 96 -27.28 -19.32 67.32
N ASP A 97 -26.30 -18.44 67.48
CA ASP A 97 -26.28 -17.32 68.41
C ASP A 97 -27.46 -16.34 68.23
N LEU A 98 -27.90 -16.16 66.98
CA LEU A 98 -29.06 -15.39 66.59
C LEU A 98 -30.00 -16.27 65.74
N HIS A 99 -31.20 -16.50 66.25
CA HIS A 99 -32.22 -17.37 65.66
C HIS A 99 -33.63 -16.76 65.84
N PRO A 100 -34.60 -17.08 64.97
CA PRO A 100 -35.95 -16.52 65.08
C PRO A 100 -36.68 -17.11 66.30
N VAL A 101 -37.16 -16.25 67.20
CA VAL A 101 -37.89 -16.64 68.42
C VAL A 101 -39.40 -16.58 68.19
N ASN A 102 -39.85 -15.65 67.35
CA ASN A 102 -41.27 -15.47 67.02
C ASN A 102 -41.70 -16.25 65.78
N SER A 103 -42.94 -16.72 65.74
CA SER A 103 -43.55 -17.29 64.52
C SER A 103 -43.51 -16.33 63.32
N ARG A 104 -43.55 -15.00 63.56
CA ARG A 104 -43.38 -13.98 62.51
C ARG A 104 -41.94 -13.87 61.98
N GLU A 105 -40.96 -14.10 62.85
CA GLU A 105 -39.55 -14.15 62.47
C GLU A 105 -39.29 -15.44 61.70
N MET A 106 -39.74 -16.59 62.22
CA MET A 106 -39.62 -17.92 61.60
C MET A 106 -40.20 -17.95 60.17
N VAL A 107 -41.39 -17.38 59.94
CA VAL A 107 -41.99 -17.31 58.60
C VAL A 107 -41.17 -16.44 57.65
N PHE A 108 -40.62 -15.30 58.10
CA PHE A 108 -39.74 -14.49 57.28
C PHE A 108 -38.41 -15.19 56.99
N ASP A 109 -37.86 -15.90 57.98
CA ASP A 109 -36.61 -16.66 57.89
C ASP A 109 -36.70 -17.78 56.84
N ILE A 110 -37.82 -18.53 56.80
CA ILE A 110 -38.10 -19.53 55.76
C ILE A 110 -38.07 -18.91 54.35
N PHE A 111 -38.69 -17.74 54.16
CA PHE A 111 -38.66 -17.05 52.86
C PHE A 111 -37.26 -16.51 52.52
N TYR A 112 -36.50 -16.01 53.50
CA TYR A 112 -35.14 -15.53 53.28
C TYR A 112 -34.17 -16.68 52.97
N MET A 113 -34.23 -17.80 53.68
CA MET A 113 -33.45 -19.01 53.37
C MET A 113 -33.72 -19.54 51.96
N LEU A 114 -34.99 -19.57 51.53
CA LEU A 114 -35.36 -19.98 50.17
C LEU A 114 -34.80 -19.01 49.11
N PHE A 115 -34.82 -17.70 49.38
CA PHE A 115 -34.20 -16.70 48.53
C PHE A 115 -32.66 -16.83 48.49
N ASN A 116 -32.03 -17.09 49.64
CA ASN A 116 -30.57 -17.26 49.76
C ASN A 116 -30.08 -18.47 48.97
N LEU A 117 -30.82 -19.58 48.98
CA LEU A 117 -30.52 -20.76 48.15
C LEU A 117 -30.47 -20.39 46.65
N GLY A 118 -31.47 -19.65 46.17
CA GLY A 118 -31.52 -19.16 44.78
C GLY A 118 -30.41 -18.16 44.45
N LEU A 119 -30.12 -17.21 45.36
CA LEU A 119 -29.07 -16.21 45.17
C LEU A 119 -27.68 -16.84 45.16
N THR A 120 -27.39 -17.78 46.06
CA THR A 120 -26.11 -18.51 46.11
C THR A 120 -25.92 -19.38 44.88
N ALA A 121 -26.95 -20.09 44.40
CA ALA A 121 -26.89 -20.82 43.13
C ALA A 121 -26.61 -19.88 41.94
N TYR A 122 -27.25 -18.70 41.89
CA TYR A 122 -27.00 -17.69 40.87
C TYR A 122 -25.57 -17.13 40.90
N LEU A 123 -25.02 -16.87 42.10
CA LEU A 123 -23.62 -16.44 42.26
C LEU A 123 -22.64 -17.48 41.75
N ILE A 124 -22.81 -18.75 42.17
CA ILE A 124 -21.97 -19.88 41.73
C ILE A 124 -22.03 -20.02 40.21
N GLY A 125 -23.23 -20.03 39.61
CA GLY A 125 -23.37 -20.15 38.16
C GLY A 125 -22.67 -19.03 37.37
N ASN A 126 -22.71 -17.79 37.88
CA ASN A 126 -22.00 -16.67 37.26
C ASN A 126 -20.47 -16.77 37.43
N MET A 127 -19.99 -17.14 38.61
CA MET A 127 -18.55 -17.33 38.87
C MET A 127 -17.97 -18.47 38.04
N THR A 128 -18.66 -19.62 37.97
CA THR A 128 -18.25 -20.76 37.14
C THR A 128 -18.15 -20.37 35.67
N ASN A 129 -19.14 -19.65 35.11
CA ASN A 129 -19.08 -19.18 33.73
C ASN A 129 -17.87 -18.25 33.50
N LEU A 130 -17.59 -17.36 34.46
CA LEU A 130 -16.49 -16.40 34.36
C LEU A 130 -15.10 -17.08 34.44
N VAL A 131 -14.94 -18.10 35.30
CA VAL A 131 -13.73 -18.93 35.38
C VAL A 131 -13.54 -19.80 34.14
N VAL A 132 -14.62 -20.36 33.59
CA VAL A 132 -14.57 -21.12 32.33
C VAL A 132 -14.11 -20.23 31.16
N HIS A 133 -14.65 -19.02 31.03
CA HIS A 133 -14.16 -18.05 30.03
C HIS A 133 -12.70 -17.64 30.27
N GLY A 134 -12.29 -17.36 31.51
CA GLY A 134 -10.92 -16.96 31.82
C GLY A 134 -9.86 -18.04 31.52
N THR A 135 -10.23 -19.32 31.66
CA THR A 135 -9.33 -20.46 31.44
C THR A 135 -9.44 -21.10 30.06
N SER A 136 -10.45 -20.74 29.25
CA SER A 136 -10.78 -21.44 27.99
C SER A 136 -9.64 -21.47 26.98
N ARG A 137 -8.84 -20.39 26.87
CA ARG A 137 -7.72 -20.30 25.91
C ARG A 137 -6.61 -21.30 26.25
N THR A 138 -6.15 -21.29 27.50
CA THR A 138 -5.10 -22.21 28.00
C THR A 138 -5.58 -23.66 28.03
N ARG A 139 -6.88 -23.89 28.28
CA ARG A 139 -7.48 -25.22 28.17
C ARG A 139 -7.43 -25.75 26.74
N LYS A 140 -7.98 -25.00 25.76
CA LYS A 140 -7.96 -25.41 24.33
C LYS A 140 -6.56 -25.78 23.86
N PHE A 141 -5.55 -25.01 24.25
CA PHE A 141 -4.14 -25.28 23.94
C PHE A 141 -3.60 -26.59 24.53
N ARG A 142 -3.92 -26.89 25.79
CA ARG A 142 -3.56 -28.18 26.39
C ARG A 142 -4.31 -29.34 25.72
N ASP A 143 -5.58 -29.14 25.40
CA ASP A 143 -6.40 -30.12 24.68
C ASP A 143 -5.81 -30.40 23.28
N THR A 144 -5.32 -29.39 22.54
CA THR A 144 -4.67 -29.57 21.23
C THR A 144 -3.27 -30.18 21.31
N ILE A 145 -2.44 -29.79 22.27
CA ILE A 145 -1.14 -30.46 22.51
C ILE A 145 -1.35 -31.93 22.87
N GLN A 146 -2.28 -32.23 23.79
CA GLN A 146 -2.56 -33.61 24.20
C GLN A 146 -3.04 -34.46 23.02
N ALA A 147 -3.87 -33.90 22.12
CA ALA A 147 -4.28 -34.56 20.88
C ALA A 147 -3.09 -34.82 19.94
N ALA A 148 -2.21 -33.83 19.74
CA ALA A 148 -1.03 -33.95 18.89
C ALA A 148 -0.01 -34.99 19.42
N SER A 149 0.30 -34.96 20.72
CA SER A 149 1.16 -35.96 21.37
C SER A 149 0.54 -37.36 21.32
N SER A 150 -0.78 -37.48 21.51
CA SER A 150 -1.50 -38.77 21.41
C SER A 150 -1.45 -39.35 19.99
N PHE A 151 -1.52 -38.49 18.96
CA PHE A 151 -1.36 -38.89 17.56
C PHE A 151 0.08 -39.33 17.28
N ALA A 152 1.08 -38.56 17.71
CA ALA A 152 2.49 -38.85 17.51
C ALA A 152 2.92 -40.17 18.18
N GLN A 153 2.47 -40.41 19.41
CA GLN A 153 2.73 -41.66 20.15
C GLN A 153 2.03 -42.87 19.50
N ARG A 154 0.75 -42.73 19.11
CA ARG A 154 -0.02 -43.80 18.44
C ARG A 154 0.63 -44.24 17.13
N ASN A 155 1.20 -43.30 16.38
CA ASN A 155 1.82 -43.53 15.09
C ASN A 155 3.35 -43.73 15.18
N GLN A 156 3.92 -43.81 16.39
CA GLN A 156 5.34 -44.04 16.67
C GLN A 156 6.30 -43.09 15.91
N LEU A 157 5.93 -41.81 15.81
CA LEU A 157 6.70 -40.84 15.03
C LEU A 157 8.11 -40.60 15.63
N PRO A 158 9.16 -40.43 14.80
CA PRO A 158 10.50 -40.06 15.27
C PRO A 158 10.50 -38.79 16.13
N ILE A 159 11.37 -38.73 17.16
CA ILE A 159 11.36 -37.67 18.17
C ILE A 159 11.44 -36.25 17.55
N ARG A 160 12.29 -36.07 16.52
CA ARG A 160 12.43 -34.80 15.77
C ARG A 160 11.10 -34.28 15.20
N LEU A 161 10.25 -35.17 14.68
CA LEU A 161 8.93 -34.78 14.16
C LEU A 161 7.96 -34.42 15.30
N GLN A 162 8.04 -35.12 16.44
CA GLN A 162 7.24 -34.76 17.62
C GLN A 162 7.64 -33.36 18.14
N ASP A 163 8.95 -33.10 18.22
CA ASP A 163 9.49 -31.82 18.68
C ASP A 163 9.13 -30.68 17.71
N GLN A 164 9.24 -30.89 16.38
CA GLN A 164 8.81 -29.91 15.38
C GLN A 164 7.28 -29.63 15.47
N MET A 165 6.44 -30.67 15.53
CA MET A 165 4.98 -30.51 15.70
C MET A 165 4.62 -29.73 16.97
N LEU A 166 5.28 -30.02 18.10
CA LEU A 166 5.03 -29.34 19.36
C LEU A 166 5.62 -27.93 19.42
N ALA A 167 6.76 -27.68 18.78
CA ALA A 167 7.34 -26.35 18.64
C ALA A 167 6.42 -25.43 17.81
N HIS A 168 5.92 -25.91 16.68
CA HIS A 168 4.95 -25.19 15.85
C HIS A 168 3.67 -24.84 16.64
N LEU A 169 3.08 -25.82 17.34
CA LEU A 169 1.88 -25.59 18.15
C LEU A 169 2.12 -24.64 19.34
N CYS A 170 3.30 -24.71 19.97
CA CYS A 170 3.70 -23.78 21.02
C CYS A 170 3.93 -22.35 20.49
N LEU A 171 4.57 -22.19 19.32
CA LEU A 171 4.75 -20.88 18.70
C LEU A 171 3.41 -20.29 18.29
N LYS A 172 2.55 -21.07 17.62
CA LYS A 172 1.20 -20.62 17.22
C LYS A 172 0.38 -20.20 18.44
N PHE A 173 0.39 -20.99 19.51
CA PHE A 173 -0.24 -20.56 20.76
C PHE A 173 0.40 -19.29 21.32
N ARG A 174 1.72 -19.11 21.22
CA ARG A 174 2.39 -17.90 21.70
C ARG A 174 1.93 -16.67 20.92
N THR A 175 1.92 -16.70 19.59
CA THR A 175 1.39 -15.60 18.76
C THR A 175 -0.08 -15.34 19.09
N ASP A 176 -0.92 -16.39 19.13
CA ASP A 176 -2.33 -16.30 19.52
C ASP A 176 -2.49 -15.74 20.97
N SER A 177 -1.49 -15.97 21.83
CA SER A 177 -1.52 -15.56 23.24
C SER A 177 -1.18 -14.09 23.46
N GLU A 178 -0.24 -13.57 22.66
CA GLU A 178 0.22 -12.17 22.65
C GLU A 178 -0.79 -11.24 21.92
N GLY A 179 -1.83 -11.82 21.33
CA GLY A 179 -3.01 -11.13 20.78
C GLY A 179 -3.36 -11.52 19.36
N LEU A 180 -2.50 -12.29 18.69
CA LEU A 180 -2.63 -12.61 17.27
C LEU A 180 -3.59 -13.79 17.03
N GLN A 181 -4.87 -13.68 17.38
CA GLN A 181 -5.92 -14.35 16.58
C GLN A 181 -6.04 -13.67 15.19
N GLN A 182 -4.90 -13.33 14.57
CA GLN A 182 -4.81 -12.47 13.40
C GLN A 182 -5.57 -13.09 12.23
N GLN A 183 -5.34 -14.36 11.89
CA GLN A 183 -6.00 -14.94 10.71
C GLN A 183 -7.53 -14.99 10.87
N GLU A 184 -8.07 -15.49 12.00
CA GLU A 184 -9.52 -15.55 12.23
C GLU A 184 -10.17 -14.16 12.30
N THR A 185 -9.51 -13.18 12.92
CA THR A 185 -10.06 -11.82 13.04
C THR A 185 -9.92 -11.04 11.73
N ILE A 186 -8.79 -11.12 11.04
CA ILE A 186 -8.54 -10.45 9.75
C ILE A 186 -9.39 -11.05 8.63
N ASP A 187 -9.64 -12.37 8.60
CA ASP A 187 -10.58 -12.97 7.65
C ASP A 187 -12.05 -12.67 7.99
N SER A 188 -12.35 -12.21 9.21
CA SER A 188 -13.66 -11.64 9.55
C SER A 188 -13.83 -10.16 9.13
N LEU A 189 -12.74 -9.48 8.74
CA LEU A 189 -12.80 -8.11 8.23
C LEU A 189 -13.18 -8.09 6.74
N PRO A 190 -13.93 -7.07 6.27
CA PRO A 190 -14.16 -6.84 4.85
C PRO A 190 -12.84 -6.76 4.06
N LYS A 191 -12.78 -7.36 2.86
CA LYS A 191 -11.54 -7.46 2.05
C LYS A 191 -10.77 -6.13 1.94
N ALA A 192 -11.46 -5.02 1.68
CA ALA A 192 -10.81 -3.70 1.56
C ALA A 192 -9.98 -3.30 2.80
N ILE A 193 -10.48 -3.61 4.02
CA ILE A 193 -9.75 -3.33 5.26
C ILE A 193 -8.53 -4.26 5.37
N ARG A 194 -8.71 -5.57 5.11
CA ARG A 194 -7.59 -6.54 5.07
C ARG A 194 -6.50 -6.11 4.09
N SER A 195 -6.88 -5.75 2.86
CA SER A 195 -5.94 -5.28 1.83
C SER A 195 -5.21 -4.01 2.26
N SER A 196 -5.87 -3.04 2.91
CA SER A 196 -5.22 -1.84 3.43
C SER A 196 -4.22 -2.13 4.56
N ILE A 197 -4.50 -3.13 5.42
CA ILE A 197 -3.60 -3.58 6.48
C ILE A 197 -2.37 -4.27 5.86
N SER A 198 -2.56 -5.22 4.95
CA SER A 198 -1.43 -5.88 4.26
C SER A 198 -0.56 -4.88 3.50
N HIS A 199 -1.17 -3.90 2.83
CA HIS A 199 -0.44 -2.83 2.14
C HIS A 199 0.43 -2.02 3.09
N TYR A 200 -0.13 -1.54 4.21
CA TYR A 200 0.62 -0.78 5.21
C TYR A 200 1.77 -1.57 5.85
N LEU A 201 1.58 -2.88 6.07
CA LEU A 201 2.58 -3.72 6.73
C LEU A 201 3.70 -4.22 5.80
N PHE A 202 3.42 -4.44 4.52
CA PHE A 202 4.30 -5.26 3.65
C PHE A 202 4.69 -4.62 2.31
N TYR A 203 4.01 -3.57 1.84
CA TYR A 203 4.29 -2.97 0.53
C TYR A 203 5.76 -2.53 0.37
N SER A 204 6.30 -1.81 1.36
CA SER A 204 7.68 -1.31 1.37
C SER A 204 8.77 -2.38 1.48
N LEU A 205 8.39 -3.64 1.69
CA LEU A 205 9.28 -4.79 1.62
C LEU A 205 9.16 -5.50 0.27
N VAL A 206 7.93 -5.76 -0.19
CA VAL A 206 7.66 -6.45 -1.46
C VAL A 206 8.17 -5.65 -2.67
N ASP A 207 8.08 -4.33 -2.63
CA ASP A 207 8.64 -3.39 -3.63
C ASP A 207 10.18 -3.55 -3.82
N LYS A 208 10.91 -3.94 -2.77
CA LYS A 208 12.38 -4.05 -2.80
C LYS A 208 12.89 -5.42 -3.28
N VAL A 209 12.03 -6.44 -3.25
CA VAL A 209 12.34 -7.82 -3.66
C VAL A 209 12.79 -7.85 -5.12
N TYR A 210 13.89 -8.55 -5.41
CA TYR A 210 14.53 -8.53 -6.74
C TYR A 210 13.54 -8.81 -7.89
N LEU A 211 12.61 -9.75 -7.68
CA LEU A 211 11.65 -10.20 -8.67
C LEU A 211 10.65 -9.11 -9.11
N PHE A 212 10.33 -8.16 -8.22
CA PHE A 212 9.29 -7.14 -8.47
C PHE A 212 9.85 -5.75 -8.80
N ARG A 213 11.18 -5.60 -8.97
CA ARG A 213 11.79 -4.33 -9.37
C ARG A 213 11.23 -3.87 -10.71
N GLY A 214 10.73 -2.63 -10.77
CA GLY A 214 10.15 -2.03 -11.98
C GLY A 214 8.73 -2.46 -12.32
N VAL A 215 8.07 -3.26 -11.46
CA VAL A 215 6.66 -3.67 -11.64
C VAL A 215 5.69 -2.52 -11.30
N SER A 216 4.53 -2.47 -11.98
CA SER A 216 3.49 -1.47 -11.68
C SER A 216 2.96 -1.53 -10.23
N ASN A 217 2.68 -0.36 -9.66
CA ASN A 217 2.07 -0.21 -8.33
C ASN A 217 0.73 -0.94 -8.21
N ASP A 218 -0.05 -1.01 -9.30
CA ASP A 218 -1.32 -1.73 -9.33
C ASP A 218 -1.13 -3.26 -9.19
N LEU A 219 -0.09 -3.83 -9.82
CA LEU A 219 0.26 -5.24 -9.61
C LEU A 219 0.79 -5.47 -8.19
N LEU A 220 1.69 -4.61 -7.69
CA LEU A 220 2.18 -4.69 -6.29
C LEU A 220 1.03 -4.64 -5.28
N PHE A 221 0.08 -3.72 -5.44
CA PHE A 221 -1.11 -3.64 -4.58
C PHE A 221 -1.92 -4.93 -4.60
N GLN A 222 -2.18 -5.50 -5.80
CA GLN A 222 -2.93 -6.74 -5.94
C GLN A 222 -2.20 -7.93 -5.30
N LEU A 223 -0.90 -8.08 -5.52
CA LEU A 223 -0.05 -9.12 -4.92
C LEU A 223 -0.07 -9.06 -3.39
N VAL A 224 0.26 -7.89 -2.82
CA VAL A 224 0.27 -7.67 -1.36
C VAL A 224 -1.11 -7.90 -0.73
N SER A 225 -2.21 -7.68 -1.48
CA SER A 225 -3.57 -7.88 -0.98
C SER A 225 -4.00 -9.35 -0.81
N GLU A 226 -3.31 -10.30 -1.45
CA GLU A 226 -3.57 -11.75 -1.36
C GLU A 226 -2.45 -12.53 -0.63
N MET A 227 -1.30 -11.90 -0.35
CA MET A 227 -0.25 -12.47 0.50
C MET A 227 -0.74 -12.72 1.93
N LYS A 228 -0.22 -13.78 2.55
CA LYS A 228 -0.50 -14.13 3.95
C LYS A 228 0.78 -14.19 4.78
N ALA A 229 0.77 -13.61 5.97
CA ALA A 229 1.88 -13.70 6.91
C ALA A 229 1.75 -14.98 7.76
N GLU A 230 2.80 -15.80 7.76
CA GLU A 230 2.92 -17.03 8.55
C GLU A 230 4.21 -16.96 9.41
N TYR A 231 4.19 -17.57 10.59
CA TYR A 231 5.32 -17.56 11.54
C TYR A 231 5.84 -18.98 11.76
N PHE A 232 7.14 -19.16 11.60
CA PHE A 232 7.81 -20.46 11.70
C PHE A 232 8.84 -20.46 12.84
N PRO A 233 8.87 -21.47 13.73
CA PRO A 233 9.87 -21.60 14.78
C PRO A 233 11.24 -21.96 14.17
N PRO A 234 12.36 -21.81 14.88
CA PRO A 234 13.67 -22.25 14.39
C PRO A 234 13.74 -23.78 14.22
N LYS A 235 14.51 -24.23 13.22
CA LYS A 235 14.71 -25.63 12.82
C LYS A 235 13.45 -26.33 12.28
N GLU A 236 12.53 -25.56 11.72
CA GLU A 236 11.40 -26.07 10.93
C GLU A 236 11.78 -26.06 9.44
N ASP A 237 11.42 -27.15 8.75
CA ASP A 237 11.68 -27.34 7.32
C ASP A 237 10.43 -26.81 6.56
N VAL A 238 10.54 -25.61 5.96
CA VAL A 238 9.43 -24.82 5.37
C VAL A 238 9.06 -25.30 3.96
N ILE A 239 10.06 -25.74 3.19
CA ILE A 239 9.92 -26.36 1.87
C ILE A 239 10.84 -27.58 1.87
N LEU A 240 10.41 -28.70 1.29
CA LEU A 240 11.24 -29.89 1.13
C LEU A 240 11.85 -29.99 -0.27
N GLN A 241 13.09 -30.49 -0.36
CA GLN A 241 13.72 -30.77 -1.64
C GLN A 241 12.91 -31.81 -2.44
N ASN A 242 12.68 -31.52 -3.73
CA ASN A 242 11.81 -32.25 -4.66
C ASN A 242 10.30 -32.17 -4.37
N GLU A 243 9.84 -31.29 -3.48
CA GLU A 243 8.42 -31.01 -3.29
C GLU A 243 7.80 -30.31 -4.51
N ALA A 244 6.50 -30.53 -4.76
CA ALA A 244 5.79 -29.87 -5.85
C ALA A 244 5.55 -28.38 -5.55
N PRO A 245 5.70 -27.47 -6.54
CA PRO A 245 5.69 -26.04 -6.29
C PRO A 245 4.28 -25.46 -6.11
N THR A 246 3.81 -25.45 -4.86
CA THR A 246 2.51 -24.93 -4.41
C THR A 246 2.51 -23.41 -4.19
N ASP A 247 3.48 -22.92 -3.44
CA ASP A 247 3.60 -21.55 -2.95
C ASP A 247 5.07 -21.08 -3.02
N PHE A 248 5.29 -19.77 -2.97
CA PHE A 248 6.60 -19.17 -2.66
C PHE A 248 6.49 -18.25 -1.43
N TYR A 249 7.64 -17.93 -0.82
CA TYR A 249 7.70 -17.13 0.40
C TYR A 249 8.71 -15.98 0.27
N ILE A 250 8.37 -14.84 0.87
CA ILE A 250 9.28 -13.69 1.07
C ILE A 250 9.59 -13.59 2.56
N LEU A 251 10.87 -13.42 2.93
CA LEU A 251 11.31 -13.38 4.32
C LEU A 251 11.17 -11.94 4.88
N VAL A 252 10.27 -11.76 5.86
CA VAL A 252 10.02 -10.45 6.50
C VAL A 252 10.96 -10.19 7.67
N THR A 253 11.05 -11.14 8.60
CA THR A 253 12.00 -11.14 9.72
C THR A 253 12.54 -12.54 9.94
N GLY A 254 13.77 -12.67 10.42
CA GLY A 254 14.40 -13.96 10.73
C GLY A 254 15.61 -14.26 9.84
N ALA A 255 15.93 -15.54 9.70
CA ALA A 255 17.00 -16.04 8.83
C ALA A 255 16.74 -17.52 8.50
N VAL A 256 17.09 -17.94 7.28
CA VAL A 256 16.72 -19.22 6.69
C VAL A 256 17.92 -19.83 5.96
N GLU A 257 18.19 -21.11 6.17
CA GLU A 257 19.29 -21.85 5.53
C GLU A 257 18.77 -22.73 4.39
N LEU A 258 19.43 -22.66 3.23
CA LEU A 258 19.16 -23.49 2.05
C LEU A 258 20.00 -24.76 2.14
N VAL A 259 19.36 -25.92 2.12
CA VAL A 259 19.97 -27.24 2.37
C VAL A 259 19.75 -28.17 1.17
N VAL A 260 20.81 -28.82 0.69
CA VAL A 260 20.73 -29.91 -0.29
C VAL A 260 21.09 -31.22 0.41
N LEU A 261 20.32 -32.29 0.15
CA LEU A 261 20.71 -33.64 0.52
C LEU A 261 21.65 -34.22 -0.56
N LYS A 262 22.95 -34.29 -0.29
CA LYS A 262 23.95 -34.94 -1.17
C LYS A 262 24.44 -36.23 -0.53
N ASN A 263 24.34 -37.35 -1.24
CA ASN A 263 24.81 -38.68 -0.79
C ASN A 263 24.30 -39.09 0.61
N GLY A 264 23.09 -38.64 1.00
CA GLY A 264 22.50 -38.89 2.32
C GLY A 264 22.94 -37.93 3.43
N VAL A 265 23.77 -36.93 3.14
CA VAL A 265 24.21 -35.89 4.08
C VAL A 265 23.53 -34.55 3.74
N GLU A 266 23.02 -33.86 4.75
CA GLU A 266 22.53 -32.48 4.62
C GLU A 266 23.73 -31.51 4.49
N GLN A 267 23.83 -30.79 3.36
CA GLN A 267 24.80 -29.73 3.13
C GLN A 267 24.08 -28.38 3.03
N VAL A 268 24.45 -27.40 3.86
CA VAL A 268 24.02 -26.01 3.69
C VAL A 268 24.73 -25.42 2.48
N VAL A 269 23.96 -24.81 1.57
CA VAL A 269 24.42 -24.20 0.31
C VAL A 269 24.37 -22.67 0.38
N GLY A 270 23.45 -22.09 1.14
CA GLY A 270 23.34 -20.64 1.33
C GLY A 270 22.46 -20.26 2.51
N GLU A 271 22.40 -18.96 2.82
CA GLU A 271 21.55 -18.38 3.88
C GLU A 271 20.81 -17.16 3.33
N ALA A 272 19.49 -17.16 3.48
CA ALA A 272 18.57 -16.11 3.08
C ALA A 272 18.15 -15.25 4.29
N ASN A 273 18.09 -13.94 4.06
CA ASN A 273 17.90 -12.89 5.05
C ASN A 273 16.62 -12.08 4.76
N THR A 274 16.39 -11.01 5.51
CA THR A 274 15.20 -10.16 5.40
C THR A 274 15.14 -9.40 4.08
N GLY A 275 14.05 -9.60 3.33
CA GLY A 275 13.86 -9.10 1.97
C GLY A 275 14.11 -10.15 0.87
N ASP A 276 14.71 -11.29 1.21
CA ASP A 276 14.96 -12.36 0.25
C ASP A 276 13.70 -13.20 -0.05
N LEU A 277 13.73 -13.87 -1.19
CA LEU A 277 12.63 -14.63 -1.79
C LEU A 277 13.08 -16.09 -1.97
N PHE A 278 12.18 -17.06 -1.75
CA PHE A 278 12.46 -18.47 -2.03
C PHE A 278 11.22 -19.28 -2.45
N GLY A 279 11.46 -20.28 -3.30
CA GLY A 279 10.44 -21.16 -3.88
C GLY A 279 9.83 -20.67 -5.20
N GLU A 280 10.20 -19.46 -5.62
CA GLU A 280 9.78 -18.77 -6.83
C GLU A 280 10.21 -19.49 -8.11
N ILE A 281 11.39 -20.11 -8.14
CA ILE A 281 11.86 -20.93 -9.28
C ILE A 281 10.88 -22.07 -9.53
N GLY A 282 10.42 -22.75 -8.47
CA GLY A 282 9.39 -23.77 -8.59
C GLY A 282 8.06 -23.20 -9.09
N VAL A 283 7.61 -22.08 -8.52
CA VAL A 283 6.31 -21.46 -8.89
C VAL A 283 6.31 -20.92 -10.32
N LEU A 284 7.37 -20.27 -10.77
CA LEU A 284 7.47 -19.71 -12.12
C LEU A 284 7.73 -20.81 -13.17
N CYS A 285 8.66 -21.73 -12.90
CA CYS A 285 9.15 -22.69 -13.89
C CYS A 285 8.48 -24.08 -13.83
N TYR A 286 7.55 -24.28 -12.90
CA TYR A 286 6.85 -25.56 -12.65
C TYR A 286 7.80 -26.74 -12.40
N LYS A 287 8.92 -26.48 -11.71
CA LYS A 287 9.89 -27.50 -11.30
C LYS A 287 9.68 -27.91 -9.83
N PRO A 288 10.03 -29.16 -9.44
CA PRO A 288 10.18 -29.53 -8.05
C PRO A 288 11.20 -28.61 -7.34
N GLN A 289 11.02 -28.38 -6.04
CA GLN A 289 11.83 -27.42 -5.30
C GLN A 289 13.28 -27.91 -5.15
N LEU A 290 14.25 -27.05 -5.50
CA LEU A 290 15.66 -27.41 -5.65
C LEU A 290 16.38 -27.69 -4.32
N PHE A 291 15.90 -27.06 -3.25
CA PHE A 291 16.50 -27.03 -1.92
C PHE A 291 15.45 -27.33 -0.85
N THR A 292 15.86 -28.00 0.22
CA THR A 292 15.11 -27.96 1.49
C THR A 292 15.40 -26.62 2.15
N VAL A 293 14.36 -25.92 2.59
CA VAL A 293 14.47 -24.56 3.12
C VAL A 293 14.15 -24.59 4.61
N ARG A 294 15.14 -24.30 5.47
CA ARG A 294 15.05 -24.50 6.93
C ARG A 294 15.21 -23.19 7.69
N THR A 295 14.35 -22.93 8.66
CA THR A 295 14.52 -21.76 9.54
C THR A 295 15.72 -21.91 10.48
N LYS A 296 16.54 -20.85 10.58
CA LYS A 296 17.63 -20.74 11.55
C LYS A 296 17.17 -20.10 12.86
N ARG A 297 16.25 -19.15 12.74
CA ARG A 297 15.65 -18.34 13.83
C ARG A 297 14.12 -18.37 13.72
N LEU A 298 13.42 -17.88 14.73
CA LEU A 298 12.00 -17.50 14.58
C LEU A 298 11.89 -16.57 13.37
N SER A 299 11.09 -16.96 12.39
CA SER A 299 11.00 -16.25 11.10
C SER A 299 9.55 -15.97 10.72
N GLN A 300 9.29 -14.78 10.20
CA GLN A 300 8.01 -14.35 9.64
C GLN A 300 8.14 -14.35 8.13
N LEU A 301 7.25 -15.09 7.45
CA LEU A 301 7.26 -15.28 6.01
C LEU A 301 5.95 -14.77 5.39
N LEU A 302 6.02 -14.11 4.25
CA LEU A 302 4.87 -13.80 3.40
C LEU A 302 4.72 -14.87 2.33
N ARG A 303 3.70 -15.72 2.50
CA ARG A 303 3.31 -16.76 1.56
C ARG A 303 2.45 -16.18 0.44
N LEU A 304 2.76 -16.54 -0.81
CA LEU A 304 1.85 -16.35 -1.95
C LEU A 304 1.70 -17.65 -2.75
N ASN A 305 0.46 -17.98 -3.08
CA ASN A 305 0.12 -19.21 -3.80
C ASN A 305 0.32 -19.08 -5.32
N ARG A 306 0.83 -20.15 -5.95
CA ARG A 306 1.00 -20.27 -7.41
C ARG A 306 -0.23 -19.80 -8.19
N THR A 307 -1.42 -20.25 -7.80
CA THR A 307 -2.65 -19.97 -8.55
C THR A 307 -3.09 -18.51 -8.41
N ALA A 308 -2.98 -17.94 -7.21
CA ALA A 308 -3.25 -16.52 -6.97
C ALA A 308 -2.27 -15.66 -7.77
N PHE A 309 -0.97 -15.92 -7.62
CA PHE A 309 0.10 -15.21 -8.33
C PHE A 309 -0.10 -15.23 -9.85
N LEU A 310 -0.24 -16.42 -10.45
CA LEU A 310 -0.40 -16.55 -11.91
C LEU A 310 -1.70 -15.90 -12.41
N ASN A 311 -2.79 -15.91 -11.64
CA ASN A 311 -4.03 -15.22 -12.02
C ASN A 311 -3.86 -13.70 -12.02
N ILE A 312 -3.16 -13.13 -11.02
CA ILE A 312 -2.90 -11.69 -10.94
C ILE A 312 -1.94 -11.24 -12.06
N VAL A 313 -0.89 -12.02 -12.35
CA VAL A 313 0.03 -11.73 -13.47
C VAL A 313 -0.65 -11.92 -14.83
N LYS A 314 -1.59 -12.85 -14.98
CA LYS A 314 -2.40 -13.00 -16.20
C LYS A 314 -3.32 -11.80 -16.50
N ALA A 315 -3.69 -11.03 -15.49
CA ALA A 315 -4.36 -9.74 -15.70
C ALA A 315 -3.39 -8.61 -16.12
N ASN A 316 -2.08 -8.78 -15.92
CA ASN A 316 -1.05 -7.75 -16.07
C ASN A 316 0.17 -8.26 -16.87
N VAL A 317 -0.07 -8.77 -18.09
CA VAL A 317 0.94 -9.43 -18.95
C VAL A 317 2.23 -8.61 -19.10
N GLY A 318 2.12 -7.29 -19.28
CA GLY A 318 3.27 -6.39 -19.40
C GLY A 318 4.20 -6.40 -18.17
N ASP A 319 3.64 -6.48 -16.97
CA ASP A 319 4.43 -6.59 -15.73
C ASP A 319 4.95 -8.03 -15.50
N GLY A 320 4.24 -9.04 -16.02
CA GLY A 320 4.70 -10.44 -16.05
C GLY A 320 5.99 -10.64 -16.86
N ASN A 321 6.14 -9.91 -17.96
CA ASN A 321 7.38 -9.86 -18.75
C ASN A 321 8.55 -9.28 -17.91
N ILE A 322 8.31 -8.26 -17.08
CA ILE A 322 9.33 -7.66 -16.19
C ILE A 322 9.78 -8.67 -15.15
N ILE A 323 8.82 -9.33 -14.48
CA ILE A 323 9.06 -10.41 -13.51
C ILE A 323 9.94 -11.54 -14.09
N MET A 324 9.67 -11.97 -15.33
CA MET A 324 10.47 -13.02 -15.97
C MET A 324 11.88 -12.55 -16.34
N ASN A 325 12.06 -11.30 -16.77
CA ASN A 325 13.39 -10.73 -16.99
C ASN A 325 14.18 -10.61 -15.67
N ASN A 326 13.55 -10.17 -14.59
CA ASN A 326 14.17 -10.08 -13.26
C ASN A 326 14.65 -11.47 -12.78
N LEU A 327 13.86 -12.53 -12.98
CA LEU A 327 14.28 -13.91 -12.68
C LEU A 327 15.49 -14.34 -13.53
N LEU A 328 15.42 -14.17 -14.86
CA LEU A 328 16.47 -14.64 -15.76
C LEU A 328 17.78 -13.84 -15.62
N GLN A 329 17.70 -12.56 -15.23
CA GLN A 329 18.86 -11.74 -14.90
C GLN A 329 19.50 -12.21 -13.58
N HIS A 330 18.70 -12.43 -12.53
CA HIS A 330 19.17 -12.96 -11.25
C HIS A 330 19.85 -14.34 -11.42
N LEU A 331 19.26 -15.23 -12.24
CA LEU A 331 19.86 -16.53 -12.59
C LEU A 331 21.15 -16.43 -13.44
N LYS A 332 21.43 -15.29 -14.08
CA LYS A 332 22.69 -15.01 -14.79
C LYS A 332 23.75 -14.36 -13.90
N GLU A 333 23.34 -13.66 -12.86
CA GLU A 333 24.23 -13.06 -11.85
C GLU A 333 24.69 -14.10 -10.79
N LEU A 334 23.87 -15.12 -10.54
CA LEU A 334 24.21 -16.27 -9.71
C LEU A 334 25.17 -17.23 -10.44
N ASN A 335 26.47 -17.08 -10.21
CA ASN A 335 27.55 -17.96 -10.70
C ASN A 335 27.56 -19.37 -10.05
N ASP A 336 26.39 -19.97 -9.85
CA ASP A 336 26.20 -21.30 -9.27
C ASP A 336 25.93 -22.33 -10.38
N PRO A 337 26.63 -23.48 -10.45
CA PRO A 337 26.43 -24.47 -11.52
C PRO A 337 25.05 -25.15 -11.47
N ILE A 338 24.37 -25.10 -10.31
CA ILE A 338 22.96 -25.50 -10.19
C ILE A 338 22.05 -24.46 -10.86
N MET A 339 22.33 -23.17 -10.68
CA MET A 339 21.54 -22.07 -11.24
C MET A 339 21.77 -21.91 -12.74
N GLU A 340 22.98 -22.14 -13.24
CA GLU A 340 23.28 -22.21 -14.68
C GLU A 340 22.48 -23.33 -15.36
N GLY A 341 22.45 -24.53 -14.77
CA GLY A 341 21.63 -25.64 -15.26
C GLY A 341 20.12 -25.34 -15.22
N VAL A 342 19.66 -24.64 -14.17
CA VAL A 342 18.27 -24.15 -14.07
C VAL A 342 17.98 -23.14 -15.19
N LEU A 343 18.85 -22.14 -15.37
CA LEU A 343 18.75 -21.08 -16.37
C LEU A 343 18.60 -21.67 -17.78
N VAL A 344 19.55 -22.51 -18.21
CA VAL A 344 19.54 -23.15 -19.54
C VAL A 344 18.25 -23.96 -19.74
N GLU A 345 17.80 -24.69 -18.74
CA GLU A 345 16.53 -25.41 -18.84
C GLU A 345 15.31 -24.46 -18.84
N THR A 346 15.34 -23.33 -18.11
CA THR A 346 14.24 -22.34 -18.14
C THR A 346 14.15 -21.60 -19.46
N GLU A 347 15.28 -21.22 -20.08
CA GLU A 347 15.30 -20.64 -21.43
C GLU A 347 14.81 -21.69 -22.45
N ASN A 348 15.15 -22.98 -22.29
CA ASN A 348 14.54 -24.08 -23.06
C ASN A 348 13.04 -24.29 -22.79
N MET A 349 12.54 -24.09 -21.57
CA MET A 349 11.12 -24.19 -21.22
C MET A 349 10.30 -23.02 -21.76
N LEU A 350 10.87 -21.81 -21.74
CA LEU A 350 10.35 -20.61 -22.38
C LEU A 350 10.27 -20.82 -23.89
N ALA A 351 11.38 -21.24 -24.54
CA ALA A 351 11.39 -21.54 -25.96
C ALA A 351 10.36 -22.59 -26.35
N ARG A 352 10.19 -23.67 -25.56
CA ARG A 352 9.12 -24.67 -25.77
C ARG A 352 7.72 -24.18 -25.35
N GLY A 353 7.62 -22.99 -24.75
CA GLY A 353 6.42 -22.35 -24.20
C GLY A 353 5.72 -23.18 -23.11
N ARG A 354 6.43 -24.01 -22.35
CA ARG A 354 5.84 -24.90 -21.33
C ARG A 354 5.53 -24.19 -20.00
N MET A 355 5.63 -22.87 -19.98
CA MET A 355 5.42 -22.01 -18.82
C MET A 355 3.95 -21.58 -18.73
N ASP A 356 3.38 -21.54 -17.52
CA ASP A 356 2.02 -21.01 -17.28
C ASP A 356 1.94 -19.48 -17.33
N LEU A 357 3.09 -18.80 -17.40
CA LEU A 357 3.21 -17.34 -17.40
C LEU A 357 2.98 -16.79 -18.83
N PRO A 358 2.14 -15.75 -19.00
CA PRO A 358 1.98 -15.12 -20.31
C PRO A 358 3.23 -14.30 -20.65
N VAL A 359 4.01 -14.79 -21.60
CA VAL A 359 5.17 -14.10 -22.17
C VAL A 359 4.76 -13.54 -23.53
N GLY A 360 4.83 -12.22 -23.71
CA GLY A 360 4.43 -11.57 -24.96
C GLY A 360 5.53 -11.63 -26.03
N LEU A 361 5.16 -11.54 -27.31
CA LEU A 361 6.12 -11.51 -28.43
C LEU A 361 7.18 -10.39 -28.27
N CYS A 362 6.76 -9.24 -27.73
CA CYS A 362 7.63 -8.11 -27.39
C CYS A 362 8.79 -8.48 -26.44
N PHE A 363 8.61 -9.45 -25.53
CA PHE A 363 9.67 -9.92 -24.62
C PHE A 363 10.73 -10.74 -25.36
N ALA A 364 10.32 -11.58 -26.30
CA ALA A 364 11.25 -12.38 -27.11
C ALA A 364 12.06 -11.47 -28.06
N ALA A 365 11.39 -10.53 -28.72
CA ALA A 365 12.04 -9.51 -29.54
C ALA A 365 13.04 -8.63 -28.75
N ALA A 366 12.68 -8.22 -27.52
CA ALA A 366 13.57 -7.42 -26.65
C ALA A 366 14.87 -8.15 -26.26
N ARG A 367 14.86 -9.49 -26.29
CA ARG A 367 16.02 -10.34 -25.99
C ARG A 367 16.79 -10.79 -27.24
N GLY A 368 16.27 -10.56 -28.44
CA GLY A 368 16.80 -11.14 -29.69
C GLY A 368 16.63 -12.67 -29.77
N ASP A 369 15.68 -13.24 -29.04
CA ASP A 369 15.47 -14.68 -28.91
C ASP A 369 14.55 -15.19 -30.02
N ASP A 370 15.14 -15.51 -31.18
CA ASP A 370 14.46 -15.98 -32.38
C ASP A 370 13.77 -17.35 -32.19
N LEU A 371 14.40 -18.27 -31.47
CA LEU A 371 13.83 -19.57 -31.11
C LEU A 371 12.57 -19.44 -30.24
N LEU A 372 12.57 -18.56 -29.24
CA LEU A 372 11.40 -18.25 -28.42
C LEU A 372 10.30 -17.58 -29.26
N LEU A 373 10.67 -16.58 -30.06
CA LEU A 373 9.75 -15.82 -30.91
C LEU A 373 9.03 -16.73 -31.91
N HIS A 374 9.77 -17.62 -32.61
CA HIS A 374 9.20 -18.58 -33.54
C HIS A 374 8.19 -19.54 -32.87
N HIS A 375 8.47 -20.01 -31.65
CA HIS A 375 7.57 -20.90 -30.93
C HIS A 375 6.31 -20.19 -30.40
N LEU A 376 6.40 -18.90 -30.04
CA LEU A 376 5.24 -18.09 -29.67
C LEU A 376 4.35 -17.83 -30.89
N LEU A 377 4.92 -17.42 -32.02
CA LEU A 377 4.20 -17.22 -33.29
C LEU A 377 3.53 -18.52 -33.77
N LYS A 378 4.23 -19.66 -33.69
CA LYS A 378 3.70 -21.01 -34.02
C LYS A 378 2.55 -21.48 -33.12
N ARG A 379 2.28 -20.80 -32.00
CA ARG A 379 1.11 -21.05 -31.13
C ARG A 379 -0.10 -20.19 -31.49
N GLY A 380 0.01 -19.29 -32.46
CA GLY A 380 -1.06 -18.38 -32.85
C GLY A 380 -1.20 -17.16 -31.93
N LEU A 381 -0.11 -16.68 -31.33
CA LEU A 381 -0.08 -15.28 -30.88
C LEU A 381 -0.07 -14.39 -32.14
N ASP A 382 -0.85 -13.31 -32.12
CA ASP A 382 -0.91 -12.37 -33.23
C ASP A 382 0.41 -11.59 -33.32
N SER A 383 1.07 -11.66 -34.47
CA SER A 383 2.36 -10.99 -34.76
C SER A 383 2.28 -9.46 -34.62
N ASN A 384 1.07 -8.91 -34.61
CA ASN A 384 0.75 -7.49 -34.46
C ASN A 384 0.36 -7.09 -33.02
N GLU A 385 0.49 -7.98 -32.03
CA GLU A 385 0.33 -7.62 -30.61
C GLU A 385 1.29 -6.49 -30.22
N SER A 386 0.72 -5.44 -29.61
CA SER A 386 1.41 -4.23 -29.17
C SER A 386 1.50 -4.13 -27.65
N ASP A 387 2.56 -3.48 -27.16
CA ASP A 387 2.76 -3.19 -25.74
C ASP A 387 1.88 -2.03 -25.22
N ARG A 388 2.04 -1.65 -23.94
CA ARG A 388 1.32 -0.51 -23.33
C ARG A 388 1.54 0.84 -24.05
N ASN A 389 2.57 0.95 -24.88
CA ASN A 389 2.92 2.14 -25.65
C ASN A 389 2.52 1.99 -27.14
N GLY A 390 1.86 0.90 -27.55
CA GLY A 390 1.48 0.65 -28.93
C GLY A 390 2.57 0.00 -29.80
N ARG A 391 3.77 -0.26 -29.25
CA ARG A 391 4.89 -0.83 -30.02
C ARG A 391 4.69 -2.33 -30.20
N THR A 392 4.73 -2.80 -31.44
CA THR A 392 4.70 -4.24 -31.73
C THR A 392 6.06 -4.89 -31.50
N ALA A 393 6.09 -6.24 -31.46
CA ALA A 393 7.35 -6.98 -31.37
C ALA A 393 8.34 -6.62 -32.50
N LEU A 394 7.84 -6.23 -33.68
CA LEU A 394 8.63 -5.82 -34.83
C LEU A 394 9.35 -4.48 -34.62
N HIS A 395 8.74 -3.52 -33.92
CA HIS A 395 9.42 -2.27 -33.52
C HIS A 395 10.63 -2.57 -32.64
N ILE A 396 10.46 -3.46 -31.65
CA ILE A 396 11.50 -3.81 -30.70
C ILE A 396 12.63 -4.61 -31.38
N ALA A 397 12.29 -5.55 -32.26
CA ALA A 397 13.28 -6.29 -33.04
C ALA A 397 14.08 -5.36 -33.98
N ALA A 398 13.42 -4.37 -34.58
CA ALA A 398 14.04 -3.37 -35.44
C ALA A 398 15.00 -2.44 -34.68
N SER A 399 14.54 -1.89 -33.55
CA SER A 399 15.33 -1.05 -32.62
C SER A 399 16.60 -1.77 -32.10
N LYS A 400 16.56 -3.10 -32.04
CA LYS A 400 17.68 -3.96 -31.62
C LYS A 400 18.58 -4.49 -32.75
N GLY A 401 18.22 -4.29 -34.02
CA GLY A 401 18.97 -4.83 -35.16
C GLY A 401 18.85 -6.36 -35.31
N SER A 402 17.82 -6.97 -34.72
CA SER A 402 17.68 -8.43 -34.61
C SER A 402 17.12 -9.06 -35.89
N GLU A 403 17.94 -9.14 -36.96
CA GLU A 403 17.58 -9.64 -38.30
C GLU A 403 16.71 -10.91 -38.29
N ASN A 404 17.12 -11.98 -37.58
CA ASN A 404 16.35 -13.23 -37.48
C ASN A 404 14.95 -13.02 -36.89
N CYS A 405 14.82 -12.16 -35.86
CA CYS A 405 13.53 -11.86 -35.25
C CYS A 405 12.62 -11.06 -36.18
N VAL A 406 13.20 -10.16 -36.99
CA VAL A 406 12.47 -9.36 -37.99
C VAL A 406 11.96 -10.27 -39.11
N MET A 407 12.80 -11.16 -39.67
CA MET A 407 12.36 -12.16 -40.65
C MET A 407 11.21 -13.02 -40.12
N LEU A 408 11.37 -13.60 -38.92
CA LEU A 408 10.36 -14.46 -38.32
C LEU A 408 9.01 -13.77 -38.07
N LEU A 409 9.01 -12.47 -37.77
CA LEU A 409 7.77 -11.71 -37.61
C LEU A 409 7.08 -11.44 -38.95
N LEU A 410 7.85 -11.11 -39.99
CA LEU A 410 7.34 -10.84 -41.34
C LEU A 410 6.82 -12.13 -42.01
N ASP A 411 7.53 -13.26 -41.85
CA ASP A 411 7.09 -14.60 -42.28
C ASP A 411 5.74 -15.01 -41.66
N TYR A 412 5.46 -14.52 -40.44
CA TYR A 412 4.20 -14.70 -39.71
C TYR A 412 3.24 -13.50 -39.84
N GLY A 413 3.42 -12.66 -40.86
CA GLY A 413 2.45 -11.64 -41.27
C GLY A 413 2.36 -10.42 -40.33
N ALA A 414 3.45 -10.05 -39.66
CA ALA A 414 3.52 -8.74 -38.99
C ALA A 414 3.44 -7.62 -40.04
N ASP A 415 2.59 -6.61 -39.82
CA ASP A 415 2.56 -5.40 -40.65
C ASP A 415 3.66 -4.42 -40.20
N PRO A 416 4.66 -4.12 -41.05
CA PRO A 416 5.72 -3.18 -40.69
C PRO A 416 5.25 -1.72 -40.55
N ASN A 417 4.03 -1.40 -41.01
CA ASN A 417 3.48 -0.04 -41.07
C ASN A 417 2.56 0.32 -39.88
N ILE A 418 2.45 -0.54 -38.87
CA ILE A 418 1.78 -0.20 -37.60
C ILE A 418 2.54 0.95 -36.94
N ARG A 419 1.79 1.92 -36.37
CA ARG A 419 2.32 3.01 -35.56
C ARG A 419 2.24 2.68 -34.08
N ASP A 420 3.22 3.13 -33.30
CA ASP A 420 3.09 3.23 -31.84
C ASP A 420 2.39 4.54 -31.40
N SER A 421 2.37 4.81 -30.09
CA SER A 421 1.69 6.00 -29.53
C SER A 421 2.34 7.33 -29.91
N ASP A 422 3.64 7.34 -30.23
CA ASP A 422 4.40 8.53 -30.61
C ASP A 422 4.42 8.75 -32.14
N GLY A 423 3.84 7.80 -32.90
CA GLY A 423 3.80 7.82 -34.36
C GLY A 423 5.01 7.18 -35.03
N SER A 424 5.88 6.53 -34.24
CA SER A 424 7.01 5.73 -34.72
C SER A 424 6.54 4.47 -35.42
N VAL A 425 7.41 3.95 -36.29
CA VAL A 425 7.17 2.78 -37.15
C VAL A 425 8.42 1.91 -37.11
N SER A 426 8.28 0.59 -37.31
CA SER A 426 9.39 -0.37 -37.28
C SER A 426 10.63 0.06 -38.11
N LEU A 427 10.42 0.61 -39.31
CA LEU A 427 11.50 1.13 -40.16
C LEU A 427 12.22 2.35 -39.56
N TRP A 428 11.51 3.22 -38.84
CA TRP A 428 12.13 4.36 -38.15
C TRP A 428 13.03 3.89 -36.99
N GLU A 429 12.59 2.91 -36.22
CA GLU A 429 13.42 2.30 -35.15
C GLU A 429 14.71 1.67 -35.71
N ALA A 430 14.66 1.03 -36.88
CA ALA A 430 15.85 0.49 -37.54
C ALA A 430 16.82 1.60 -37.99
N ILE A 431 16.32 2.68 -38.59
CA ILE A 431 17.12 3.84 -39.01
C ILE A 431 17.75 4.55 -37.80
N LEU A 432 16.97 4.78 -36.74
CA LEU A 432 17.41 5.42 -35.51
C LEU A 432 18.49 4.60 -34.78
N GLY A 433 18.42 3.27 -34.87
CA GLY A 433 19.46 2.36 -34.38
C GLY A 433 20.68 2.19 -35.29
N GLY A 434 20.65 2.72 -36.52
CA GLY A 434 21.70 2.55 -37.53
C GLY A 434 21.73 1.18 -38.22
N HIS A 435 20.65 0.40 -38.11
CA HIS A 435 20.57 -0.99 -38.58
C HIS A 435 20.18 -1.05 -40.07
N GLU A 436 21.14 -0.77 -40.95
CA GLU A 436 20.89 -0.70 -42.40
C GLU A 436 20.35 -2.01 -42.99
N SER A 437 20.86 -3.18 -42.58
CA SER A 437 20.41 -4.49 -43.06
C SER A 437 18.93 -4.72 -42.73
N VAL A 438 18.53 -4.50 -41.49
CA VAL A 438 17.14 -4.56 -41.03
C VAL A 438 16.26 -3.53 -41.74
N SER A 439 16.79 -2.32 -41.99
CA SER A 439 16.07 -1.28 -42.72
C SER A 439 15.75 -1.70 -44.17
N GLN A 440 16.72 -2.30 -44.87
CA GLN A 440 16.53 -2.86 -46.21
C GLN A 440 15.50 -4.01 -46.20
N LEU A 441 15.63 -4.95 -45.25
CA LEU A 441 14.74 -6.11 -45.11
C LEU A 441 13.27 -5.69 -44.85
N LEU A 442 13.06 -4.67 -44.03
CA LEU A 442 11.73 -4.08 -43.79
C LEU A 442 11.15 -3.45 -45.07
N LEU A 443 11.96 -2.73 -45.86
CA LEU A 443 11.52 -2.12 -47.12
C LEU A 443 11.15 -3.16 -48.18
N GLU A 444 11.93 -4.24 -48.30
CA GLU A 444 11.62 -5.37 -49.19
C GLU A 444 10.26 -6.03 -48.85
N ASN A 445 9.88 -5.99 -47.57
CA ASN A 445 8.59 -6.48 -47.06
C ASN A 445 7.50 -5.37 -46.97
N GLY A 446 7.69 -4.23 -47.65
CA GLY A 446 6.66 -3.20 -47.79
C GLY A 446 6.51 -2.22 -46.63
N ALA A 447 7.53 -2.09 -45.78
CA ALA A 447 7.62 -0.97 -44.84
C ALA A 447 7.75 0.36 -45.62
N ASN A 448 7.08 1.41 -45.15
CA ASN A 448 7.10 2.73 -45.78
C ASN A 448 7.18 3.81 -44.72
N LEU A 449 8.21 4.67 -44.74
CA LEU A 449 8.40 5.68 -43.70
C LEU A 449 7.22 6.69 -43.61
N LYS A 450 6.48 6.88 -44.71
CA LYS A 450 5.25 7.70 -44.76
C LYS A 450 4.10 7.10 -43.94
N SER A 451 4.20 5.85 -43.50
CA SER A 451 3.24 5.26 -42.57
C SER A 451 3.44 5.74 -41.13
N GLY A 452 4.49 6.51 -40.81
CA GLY A 452 4.74 7.13 -39.50
C GLY A 452 4.53 8.66 -39.46
N ASP A 453 5.10 9.33 -38.46
CA ASP A 453 5.23 10.79 -38.39
C ASP A 453 6.64 11.25 -38.82
N VAL A 454 6.83 11.41 -40.13
CA VAL A 454 8.11 11.83 -40.71
C VAL A 454 8.53 13.24 -40.26
N GLY A 455 7.58 14.11 -39.90
CA GLY A 455 7.89 15.44 -39.36
C GLY A 455 8.51 15.34 -37.97
N GLN A 456 8.00 14.45 -37.12
CA GLN A 456 8.60 14.14 -35.82
C GLN A 456 9.97 13.45 -35.99
N PHE A 457 10.11 12.51 -36.93
CA PHE A 457 11.38 11.83 -37.21
C PHE A 457 12.48 12.83 -37.63
N ALA A 458 12.14 13.76 -38.53
CA ALA A 458 13.06 14.80 -38.99
C ALA A 458 13.41 15.81 -37.87
N CYS A 459 12.48 16.10 -36.95
CA CYS A 459 12.79 16.91 -35.76
C CYS A 459 13.81 16.21 -34.84
N ILE A 460 13.63 14.91 -34.55
CA ILE A 460 14.56 14.12 -33.72
C ILE A 460 15.95 14.05 -34.37
N ALA A 461 16.00 13.86 -35.70
CA ALA A 461 17.26 13.82 -36.44
C ALA A 461 18.02 15.16 -36.44
N ALA A 462 17.30 16.28 -36.41
CA ALA A 462 17.86 17.63 -36.26
C ALA A 462 18.34 17.91 -34.82
N GLU A 463 17.56 17.52 -33.80
CA GLU A 463 17.89 17.63 -32.36
C GLU A 463 19.18 16.88 -32.02
N GLN A 464 19.38 15.69 -32.59
CA GLN A 464 20.61 14.91 -32.41
C GLN A 464 21.82 15.46 -33.18
N ASN A 465 21.66 16.50 -34.00
CA ASN A 465 22.69 17.02 -34.92
C ASN A 465 23.23 15.93 -35.89
N THR A 466 22.38 14.99 -36.30
CA THR A 466 22.80 13.85 -37.14
C THR A 466 22.39 14.06 -38.60
N LEU A 467 23.17 14.87 -39.32
CA LEU A 467 22.98 15.15 -40.76
C LEU A 467 22.83 13.87 -41.60
N ASN A 468 23.50 12.77 -41.22
CA ASN A 468 23.39 11.48 -41.90
C ASN A 468 22.00 10.85 -41.73
N LEU A 469 21.41 10.95 -40.55
CA LEU A 469 20.10 10.39 -40.23
C LEU A 469 18.98 11.13 -41.00
N LEU A 470 19.13 12.44 -41.21
CA LEU A 470 18.28 13.20 -42.15
C LEU A 470 18.45 12.75 -43.62
N LYS A 471 19.68 12.44 -44.05
CA LYS A 471 19.92 11.86 -45.39
C LYS A 471 19.29 10.48 -45.53
N ASP A 472 19.33 9.65 -44.49
CA ASP A 472 18.71 8.32 -44.50
C ASP A 472 17.18 8.39 -44.50
N ILE A 473 16.55 9.34 -43.78
CA ILE A 473 15.10 9.62 -43.90
C ILE A 473 14.74 9.90 -45.37
N VAL A 474 15.50 10.76 -46.06
CA VAL A 474 15.28 11.10 -47.48
C VAL A 474 15.55 9.91 -48.40
N ARG A 475 16.63 9.16 -48.16
CA ARG A 475 16.99 7.92 -48.88
C ARG A 475 15.89 6.87 -48.82
N TYR A 476 15.20 6.76 -47.69
CA TYR A 476 14.08 5.85 -47.47
C TYR A 476 12.70 6.49 -47.76
N GLY A 477 12.68 7.59 -48.53
CA GLY A 477 11.47 8.18 -49.11
C GLY A 477 10.63 9.04 -48.17
N GLY A 478 11.17 9.41 -47.00
CA GLY A 478 10.57 10.38 -46.09
C GLY A 478 10.71 11.83 -46.57
N ASP A 479 9.68 12.62 -46.34
CA ASP A 479 9.68 14.07 -46.57
C ASP A 479 10.01 14.80 -45.25
N VAL A 480 11.23 15.32 -45.15
CA VAL A 480 11.74 16.06 -43.98
C VAL A 480 11.19 17.47 -43.83
N THR A 481 10.44 17.98 -44.82
CA THR A 481 9.84 19.33 -44.76
C THR A 481 8.53 19.36 -43.98
N LEU A 482 7.95 18.19 -43.69
CA LEU A 482 6.67 18.06 -43.00
C LEU A 482 6.75 18.53 -41.53
N PRO A 483 5.68 19.16 -40.99
CA PRO A 483 5.59 19.48 -39.57
C PRO A 483 5.21 18.24 -38.75
N SER A 484 5.76 18.13 -37.54
CA SER A 484 5.36 17.13 -36.53
C SER A 484 3.86 17.22 -36.23
N THR A 485 3.18 16.08 -36.12
CA THR A 485 1.77 16.01 -35.72
C THR A 485 1.57 16.51 -34.29
N THR A 486 2.57 16.29 -33.42
CA THR A 486 2.50 16.56 -31.98
C THR A 486 2.73 18.04 -31.67
N SER A 487 3.77 18.67 -32.21
CA SER A 487 4.14 20.07 -31.94
C SER A 487 3.81 21.06 -33.07
N GLY A 488 3.63 20.58 -34.31
CA GLY A 488 3.57 21.42 -35.51
C GLY A 488 4.92 22.02 -35.94
N THR A 489 6.00 21.76 -35.21
CA THR A 489 7.35 22.20 -35.61
C THR A 489 7.82 21.40 -36.82
N THR A 490 8.47 22.07 -37.78
CA THR A 490 9.27 21.41 -38.81
C THR A 490 10.69 21.19 -38.31
N ALA A 491 11.45 20.28 -38.93
CA ALA A 491 12.86 20.07 -38.60
C ALA A 491 13.70 21.37 -38.68
N LEU A 492 13.30 22.33 -39.52
CA LEU A 492 13.96 23.63 -39.64
C LEU A 492 13.81 24.49 -38.38
N HIS A 493 12.74 24.35 -37.58
CA HIS A 493 12.62 25.04 -36.29
C HIS A 493 13.68 24.56 -35.30
N VAL A 494 13.91 23.24 -35.26
CA VAL A 494 14.86 22.57 -34.36
C VAL A 494 16.30 22.82 -34.82
N ALA A 495 16.57 22.71 -36.13
CA ALA A 495 17.88 23.04 -36.68
C ALA A 495 18.27 24.52 -36.43
N VAL A 496 17.29 25.41 -36.31
CA VAL A 496 17.50 26.80 -35.90
C VAL A 496 17.71 26.95 -34.39
N SER A 497 17.01 26.19 -33.52
CA SER A 497 17.21 26.29 -32.06
C SER A 497 18.58 25.75 -31.62
N GLU A 498 19.11 24.74 -32.32
CA GLU A 498 20.41 24.15 -32.02
C GLU A 498 21.58 24.80 -32.80
N ASP A 499 21.36 26.00 -33.39
CA ASP A 499 22.32 26.77 -34.21
C ASP A 499 23.03 25.94 -35.32
N ASN A 500 22.29 24.99 -35.89
CA ASN A 500 22.86 23.94 -36.75
C ASN A 500 22.92 24.38 -38.22
N VAL A 501 23.89 25.24 -38.53
CA VAL A 501 24.12 25.81 -39.86
C VAL A 501 24.20 24.78 -41.00
N GLU A 502 24.72 23.56 -40.76
CA GLU A 502 24.81 22.51 -41.79
C GLU A 502 23.45 21.84 -42.06
N VAL A 503 22.70 21.49 -41.01
CA VAL A 503 21.35 20.94 -41.16
C VAL A 503 20.38 21.99 -41.70
N VAL A 504 20.50 23.26 -41.29
CA VAL A 504 19.73 24.37 -41.85
C VAL A 504 19.93 24.46 -43.36
N LYS A 505 21.18 24.46 -43.86
CA LYS A 505 21.46 24.45 -45.31
C LYS A 505 20.84 23.24 -46.00
N PHE A 506 21.05 22.03 -45.47
CA PHE A 506 20.52 20.80 -46.06
C PHE A 506 18.99 20.77 -46.14
N LEU A 507 18.27 21.28 -45.12
CA LEU A 507 16.81 21.38 -45.13
C LEU A 507 16.32 22.44 -46.13
N LEU A 508 17.06 23.54 -46.32
CA LEU A 508 16.75 24.59 -47.30
C LEU A 508 17.00 24.13 -48.75
N ASP A 509 18.07 23.37 -48.99
CA ASP A 509 18.35 22.72 -50.28
C ASP A 509 17.23 21.72 -50.67
N LEU A 510 16.56 21.14 -49.68
CA LEU A 510 15.37 20.28 -49.83
C LEU A 510 14.04 21.06 -49.87
N GLY A 511 14.06 22.39 -49.82
CA GLY A 511 12.88 23.26 -49.97
C GLY A 511 12.06 23.49 -48.70
N ALA A 512 12.63 23.34 -47.50
CA ALA A 512 11.93 23.64 -46.25
C ALA A 512 11.50 25.12 -46.16
N ASP A 513 10.24 25.34 -45.77
CA ASP A 513 9.62 26.66 -45.69
C ASP A 513 10.11 27.45 -44.45
N ILE A 514 10.83 28.56 -44.72
CA ILE A 514 11.42 29.48 -43.73
C ILE A 514 10.36 30.24 -42.93
N ASP A 515 9.19 30.46 -43.53
CA ASP A 515 8.12 31.32 -43.01
C ASP A 515 6.92 30.49 -42.49
N LYS A 516 7.11 29.17 -42.30
CA LYS A 516 6.11 28.24 -41.79
C LYS A 516 5.96 28.35 -40.26
N PRO A 517 4.78 28.67 -39.72
CA PRO A 517 4.61 28.75 -38.26
C PRO A 517 4.34 27.38 -37.60
N ASP A 518 4.84 27.20 -36.37
CA ASP A 518 4.48 26.11 -35.46
C ASP A 518 3.09 26.31 -34.80
N LYS A 519 2.72 25.43 -33.83
CA LYS A 519 1.47 25.57 -33.07
C LYS A 519 1.44 26.78 -32.12
N ASN A 520 2.57 27.40 -31.82
CA ASN A 520 2.67 28.62 -31.01
C ASN A 520 2.61 29.90 -31.88
N GLY A 521 2.81 29.78 -33.19
CA GLY A 521 2.82 30.87 -34.16
C GLY A 521 4.22 31.41 -34.48
N TRP A 522 5.29 30.75 -34.03
CA TRP A 522 6.67 31.12 -34.35
C TRP A 522 7.08 30.53 -35.69
N THR A 523 7.76 31.30 -36.54
CA THR A 523 8.44 30.77 -37.73
C THR A 523 9.92 30.48 -37.45
N PRO A 524 10.60 29.64 -38.26
CA PRO A 524 12.06 29.49 -38.22
C PRO A 524 12.81 30.82 -38.34
N ARG A 525 12.30 31.77 -39.14
CA ARG A 525 12.85 33.12 -39.25
C ARG A 525 12.78 33.88 -37.92
N ASP A 526 11.61 33.86 -37.28
CA ASP A 526 11.42 34.56 -36.00
C ASP A 526 12.31 33.96 -34.89
N LEU A 527 12.44 32.62 -34.86
CA LEU A 527 13.34 31.92 -33.93
C LEU A 527 14.80 32.33 -34.13
N ALA A 528 15.30 32.36 -35.38
CA ALA A 528 16.68 32.77 -35.66
C ALA A 528 16.96 34.21 -35.21
N VAL A 529 16.01 35.13 -35.46
CA VAL A 529 16.09 36.54 -35.03
C VAL A 529 15.97 36.69 -33.51
N GLN A 530 15.13 35.89 -32.86
CA GLN A 530 14.94 35.91 -31.40
C GLN A 530 16.16 35.38 -30.63
N GLN A 531 16.83 34.35 -31.17
CA GLN A 531 18.00 33.73 -30.53
C GLN A 531 19.32 34.41 -30.93
N GLY A 532 19.35 35.09 -32.09
CA GLY A 532 20.48 35.93 -32.53
C GLY A 532 21.49 35.23 -33.44
N HIS A 533 21.13 34.09 -34.04
CA HIS A 533 22.01 33.26 -34.87
C HIS A 533 22.36 33.94 -36.21
N GLN A 534 23.41 34.76 -36.21
CA GLN A 534 23.75 35.65 -37.34
C GLN A 534 24.01 34.91 -38.65
N ASP A 535 24.68 33.75 -38.61
CA ASP A 535 24.97 32.95 -39.81
C ASP A 535 23.68 32.37 -40.42
N ILE A 536 22.75 31.91 -39.59
CA ILE A 536 21.42 31.42 -40.02
C ILE A 536 20.58 32.56 -40.60
N ILE A 537 20.59 33.74 -39.97
CA ILE A 537 19.90 34.94 -40.48
C ILE A 537 20.46 35.32 -41.87
N ALA A 538 21.78 35.35 -42.02
CA ALA A 538 22.44 35.65 -43.31
C ALA A 538 22.05 34.64 -44.40
N ILE A 539 21.92 33.36 -44.06
CA ILE A 539 21.42 32.32 -44.99
C ILE A 539 19.97 32.60 -45.39
N PHE A 540 19.07 32.86 -44.44
CA PHE A 540 17.66 33.20 -44.70
C PHE A 540 17.45 34.54 -45.45
N GLU A 541 18.45 35.43 -45.47
CA GLU A 541 18.48 36.62 -46.31
C GLU A 541 19.03 36.34 -47.72
N SER A 542 20.03 35.46 -47.85
CA SER A 542 20.72 35.17 -49.13
C SER A 542 19.82 34.51 -50.20
N ILE A 543 18.77 33.81 -49.79
CA ILE A 543 17.89 33.00 -50.66
C ILE A 543 16.90 33.86 -51.50
N LYS A 544 16.94 35.20 -51.37
CA LYS A 544 15.80 36.07 -51.73
C LYS A 544 15.79 36.70 -53.15
N GLU A 545 16.64 36.25 -54.07
CA GLU A 545 16.63 36.61 -55.51
C GLU A 545 16.83 35.32 -56.32
N PRO A 546 16.13 35.09 -57.46
CA PRO A 546 15.82 36.12 -58.47
C PRO A 546 14.33 36.32 -58.80
N LYS A 547 14.06 37.39 -59.55
CA LYS A 547 12.71 37.86 -59.96
C LYS A 547 12.27 37.25 -61.30
N ASN A 548 10.96 37.01 -61.48
CA ASN A 548 10.17 37.85 -62.40
C ASN A 548 8.64 37.64 -62.32
N CYS A 549 7.89 38.75 -62.33
CA CYS A 549 6.61 38.85 -63.04
C CYS A 549 6.25 40.35 -63.17
N GLN A 550 6.02 40.83 -64.39
CA GLN A 550 5.77 42.25 -64.68
C GLN A 550 4.26 42.59 -64.72
N PRO A 551 3.89 43.89 -64.62
CA PRO A 551 2.57 44.28 -64.14
C PRO A 551 1.50 44.47 -65.23
N LEU A 552 0.24 44.46 -64.80
CA LEU A 552 -0.87 45.14 -65.47
C LEU A 552 -1.63 46.01 -64.45
N ASP A 553 -2.23 47.09 -64.93
CA ASP A 553 -2.50 48.30 -64.14
C ASP A 553 -3.59 48.20 -63.06
N ARG A 554 -3.46 49.08 -62.06
CA ARG A 554 -4.50 49.46 -61.08
C ARG A 554 -4.98 50.90 -61.37
N ILE A 555 -5.93 51.36 -60.54
CA ILE A 555 -6.27 52.76 -60.16
C ILE A 555 -7.45 53.35 -60.96
N PRO A 556 -8.35 54.13 -60.33
CA PRO A 556 -8.47 54.51 -58.90
C PRO A 556 -9.54 53.65 -58.16
N GLU A 557 -10.19 53.96 -57.03
CA GLU A 557 -10.26 55.07 -56.04
C GLU A 557 -10.48 54.45 -54.63
N LYS A 558 -10.26 55.09 -53.46
CA LYS A 558 -9.72 56.42 -53.13
C LYS A 558 -8.82 56.40 -51.87
N GLU A 559 -9.28 56.86 -50.70
CA GLU A 559 -8.49 57.11 -49.47
C GLU A 559 -9.31 56.89 -48.17
N GLY A 560 -8.64 56.59 -47.04
CA GLY A 560 -9.26 56.54 -45.70
C GLY A 560 -8.27 56.26 -44.56
N LYS A 561 -7.86 57.30 -43.80
CA LYS A 561 -6.67 57.27 -42.91
C LYS A 561 -6.86 56.57 -41.55
N ILE A 562 -5.79 55.96 -41.08
CA ILE A 562 -5.59 55.32 -39.75
C ILE A 562 -5.32 56.35 -38.63
N LYS A 563 -5.83 56.15 -37.39
CA LYS A 563 -5.04 56.27 -36.12
C LYS A 563 -5.80 55.92 -34.82
N LYS A 564 -5.19 55.00 -34.05
CA LYS A 564 -5.10 54.82 -32.57
C LYS A 564 -6.09 55.54 -31.62
N PHE A 565 -6.57 54.84 -30.58
CA PHE A 565 -6.04 54.97 -29.21
C PHE A 565 -6.45 53.81 -28.25
N LEU A 566 -5.98 53.85 -27.00
CA LEU A 566 -6.14 52.83 -25.95
C LEU A 566 -7.46 52.98 -25.15
N GLY A 567 -7.96 51.87 -24.60
CA GLY A 567 -8.26 51.81 -23.15
C GLY A 567 -9.64 51.33 -22.66
N ARG A 568 -9.60 50.38 -21.72
CA ARG A 568 -10.63 49.95 -20.72
C ARG A 568 -11.95 49.31 -21.22
N PHE A 569 -12.38 48.31 -20.43
CA PHE A 569 -13.73 47.72 -20.41
C PHE A 569 -14.50 48.15 -19.16
N THR A 570 -15.82 48.23 -19.28
CA THR A 570 -16.82 47.95 -18.22
C THR A 570 -18.04 47.25 -18.85
N SER A 571 -18.76 46.44 -18.08
CA SER A 571 -20.04 45.80 -18.45
C SER A 571 -21.18 46.84 -18.61
N GLU A 572 -22.42 46.57 -19.05
CA GLU A 572 -23.30 45.38 -19.20
C GLU A 572 -24.46 45.78 -20.19
N PRO A 573 -25.65 45.12 -20.38
CA PRO A 573 -26.15 43.76 -20.08
C PRO A 573 -26.98 43.10 -21.26
N ALA A 574 -27.77 42.05 -20.92
CA ALA A 574 -29.03 41.59 -21.57
C ALA A 574 -29.03 40.48 -22.67
N ILE A 575 -30.23 39.88 -22.86
CA ILE A 575 -30.58 38.57 -23.49
C ILE A 575 -31.93 38.73 -24.23
N PRO A 576 -32.16 38.24 -25.49
CA PRO A 576 -33.01 37.03 -25.68
C PRO A 576 -32.84 36.17 -26.97
N LEU A 577 -33.26 34.89 -26.83
CA LEU A 577 -33.93 33.91 -27.74
C LEU A 577 -33.97 34.09 -29.29
N PRO A 578 -33.79 32.98 -30.05
CA PRO A 578 -34.21 32.81 -31.46
C PRO A 578 -35.46 31.91 -31.67
N GLN A 579 -36.03 31.92 -32.89
CA GLN A 579 -37.17 31.09 -33.35
C GLN A 579 -36.80 30.07 -34.45
N GLU A 580 -37.81 29.34 -34.94
CA GLU A 580 -37.83 28.33 -36.01
C GLU A 580 -37.56 28.93 -37.44
N SER A 581 -37.59 28.26 -38.61
CA SER A 581 -38.25 27.01 -39.03
C SER A 581 -37.77 26.43 -40.41
N THR A 582 -38.18 25.19 -40.73
CA THR A 582 -38.57 24.65 -42.09
C THR A 582 -37.56 24.52 -43.27
N PHE A 583 -37.72 23.64 -44.28
CA PHE A 583 -38.25 22.24 -44.41
C PHE A 583 -38.07 21.68 -45.85
N ARG A 584 -38.39 20.38 -46.07
CA ARG A 584 -38.52 19.60 -47.35
C ARG A 584 -37.20 19.11 -47.99
N GLY A 585 -37.08 17.86 -48.50
CA GLY A 585 -38.00 16.70 -48.61
C GLY A 585 -38.76 16.62 -49.96
N SER A 586 -39.16 15.47 -50.51
CA SER A 586 -39.09 14.03 -50.13
C SER A 586 -39.29 13.19 -51.44
N ASP A 587 -39.32 11.85 -51.54
CA ASP A 587 -39.37 10.67 -50.63
C ASP A 587 -38.19 9.71 -50.96
N GLY A 588 -38.14 8.37 -50.85
CA GLY A 588 -39.05 7.24 -50.55
C GLY A 588 -38.27 5.92 -50.76
N PHE A 589 -38.80 4.71 -50.99
CA PHE A 589 -40.05 3.97 -50.68
C PHE A 589 -39.80 2.53 -51.19
N ARG A 590 -40.19 1.39 -50.57
CA ARG A 590 -40.96 1.02 -49.36
C ARG A 590 -40.34 -0.32 -48.84
N SER A 591 -40.90 -1.25 -48.04
CA SER A 591 -42.23 -1.54 -47.48
C SER A 591 -42.14 -2.38 -46.18
N SER A 592 -43.09 -2.13 -45.26
CA SER A 592 -43.74 -3.07 -44.29
C SER A 592 -42.91 -3.97 -43.35
N ASP A 593 -43.13 -3.97 -42.03
CA ASP A 593 -43.93 -3.01 -41.23
C ASP A 593 -43.55 -3.01 -39.73
N ARG A 594 -43.90 -1.91 -39.03
CA ARG A 594 -44.09 -1.67 -37.57
C ARG A 594 -43.42 -2.56 -36.48
N SER A 595 -42.93 -2.04 -35.36
CA SER A 595 -42.77 -0.63 -34.93
C SER A 595 -42.01 -0.51 -33.59
N TRP A 596 -41.11 0.47 -33.50
CA TRP A 596 -40.76 1.29 -32.31
C TRP A 596 -40.20 0.58 -31.04
N SER A 597 -39.17 1.06 -30.34
CA SER A 597 -38.41 2.31 -30.48
C SER A 597 -36.95 2.20 -29.95
N GLN A 598 -36.11 3.11 -30.44
CA GLN A 598 -34.70 3.37 -30.13
C GLN A 598 -34.57 4.35 -28.94
N SER A 599 -33.42 4.67 -28.30
CA SER A 599 -32.06 4.09 -28.21
C SER A 599 -31.26 4.80 -27.09
N ARG A 600 -30.02 4.34 -26.85
CA ARG A 600 -28.96 4.93 -26.00
C ARG A 600 -28.81 6.47 -26.09
N PRO A 601 -28.45 7.15 -24.98
CA PRO A 601 -27.67 8.39 -24.99
C PRO A 601 -26.25 8.21 -24.38
N ARG A 602 -25.30 9.12 -24.69
CA ARG A 602 -23.93 9.17 -24.14
C ARG A 602 -23.52 10.63 -23.89
N ARG A 603 -23.15 10.97 -22.63
CA ARG A 603 -22.46 12.20 -22.12
C ARG A 603 -22.65 13.53 -22.91
N ARG A 604 -23.16 14.62 -22.30
CA ARG A 604 -22.38 15.44 -21.33
C ARG A 604 -23.26 16.37 -20.45
N SER A 605 -22.77 16.59 -19.22
CA SER A 605 -22.89 17.76 -18.33
C SER A 605 -24.16 18.65 -18.33
N SER A 606 -24.91 18.62 -17.23
CA SER A 606 -25.03 19.76 -16.29
C SER A 606 -25.77 19.34 -15.00
N ASN A 607 -25.75 20.18 -13.96
CA ASN A 607 -26.24 19.86 -12.62
C ASN A 607 -27.77 19.92 -12.50
N ASN A 608 -28.38 19.04 -11.67
CA ASN A 608 -29.38 19.41 -10.65
C ASN A 608 -29.94 18.18 -9.90
N PHE A 609 -29.34 17.79 -8.77
CA PHE A 609 -29.99 16.92 -7.77
C PHE A 609 -29.57 17.27 -6.34
N HIS A 610 -30.22 18.30 -5.77
CA HIS A 610 -30.07 18.65 -4.35
C HIS A 610 -30.79 17.67 -3.39
N ASN A 611 -31.54 16.70 -3.93
CA ASN A 611 -32.41 15.79 -3.18
C ASN A 611 -31.81 14.38 -3.05
N SER A 612 -30.61 14.28 -2.45
CA SER A 612 -29.99 13.01 -2.09
C SER A 612 -29.55 13.01 -0.63
N LEU A 613 -29.74 11.87 0.05
CA LEU A 613 -29.53 11.71 1.50
C LEU A 613 -28.10 12.09 1.96
N PHE A 614 -27.11 11.96 1.08
CA PHE A 614 -25.72 12.34 1.33
C PHE A 614 -25.51 13.86 1.52
N GLY A 615 -26.32 14.70 0.88
CA GLY A 615 -26.19 16.15 0.97
C GLY A 615 -26.48 16.70 2.37
N ILE A 616 -27.39 16.06 3.10
CA ILE A 616 -27.83 16.47 4.44
C ILE A 616 -26.71 16.27 5.48
N ILE A 617 -25.91 15.21 5.34
CA ILE A 617 -24.83 14.87 6.28
C ILE A 617 -23.65 15.85 6.16
N SER A 618 -23.40 16.39 4.96
CA SER A 618 -22.32 17.36 4.71
C SER A 618 -22.59 18.75 5.32
N ALA A 619 -23.85 19.07 5.65
CA ALA A 619 -24.25 20.38 6.17
C ALA A 619 -24.03 20.57 7.68
N ALA A 620 -23.68 19.51 8.42
CA ALA A 620 -23.71 19.52 9.89
C ALA A 620 -22.52 20.20 10.59
N ASN A 621 -21.40 20.46 9.89
CA ASN A 621 -20.16 20.97 10.49
C ASN A 621 -19.57 22.16 9.69
N LYS A 622 -20.32 23.25 9.53
CA LYS A 622 -19.77 24.55 9.08
C LYS A 622 -20.35 25.76 9.83
N GLY A 623 -19.76 26.02 10.99
CA GLY A 623 -19.64 27.32 11.64
C GLY A 623 -18.33 27.30 12.44
N GLU A 624 -17.47 28.31 12.43
CA GLU A 624 -17.57 29.67 11.88
C GLU A 624 -16.26 30.10 11.18
N LYS A 625 -16.31 31.18 10.38
CA LYS A 625 -15.19 32.05 9.92
C LYS A 625 -14.06 31.35 9.13
N ASP A 626 -13.90 31.56 7.83
CA ASP A 626 -13.42 32.81 7.17
C ASP A 626 -12.05 33.25 7.74
N THR A 627 -10.97 33.38 6.97
CA THR A 627 -10.91 34.23 5.76
C THR A 627 -9.70 33.90 4.85
N LEU A 628 -9.87 34.07 3.52
CA LEU A 628 -8.82 34.33 2.49
C LEU A 628 -7.81 33.17 2.19
N PHE A 629 -7.25 32.99 0.99
CA PHE A 629 -7.29 33.72 -0.31
C PHE A 629 -7.57 32.78 -1.50
N TYR A 630 -7.76 33.34 -2.70
CA TYR A 630 -8.13 32.63 -3.94
C TYR A 630 -6.94 32.43 -4.92
N VAL A 631 -7.02 31.30 -5.65
CA VAL A 631 -6.39 30.91 -6.93
C VAL A 631 -5.62 31.97 -7.76
N ASN A 632 -4.45 31.61 -8.28
CA ASN A 632 -4.16 31.77 -9.72
C ASN A 632 -3.12 30.76 -10.25
N GLU A 633 -3.21 30.40 -11.53
CA GLU A 633 -2.24 29.58 -12.28
C GLU A 633 -1.40 30.45 -13.25
N ASN A 634 -0.13 30.05 -13.44
CA ASN A 634 0.77 30.23 -14.60
C ASN A 634 2.17 30.75 -14.24
N GLY A 635 3.19 30.15 -14.87
CA GLY A 635 4.57 30.65 -14.90
C GLY A 635 5.63 29.56 -14.69
N ASN A 636 6.42 29.26 -15.73
CA ASN A 636 7.59 28.38 -15.62
C ASN A 636 8.68 29.01 -14.76
N ALA A 637 9.17 28.29 -13.74
CA ALA A 637 10.46 28.52 -13.12
C ALA A 637 11.04 27.22 -12.55
N LYS A 638 12.31 26.92 -12.86
CA LYS A 638 13.01 25.74 -12.31
C LYS A 638 13.36 26.01 -10.84
N ASN A 639 12.79 25.23 -9.90
CA ASN A 639 13.48 24.70 -8.70
C ASN A 639 12.54 23.82 -7.87
N GLY A 640 13.09 22.79 -7.22
CA GLY A 640 12.32 21.82 -6.44
C GLY A 640 11.77 22.39 -5.14
N MET A 641 10.44 22.52 -5.04
CA MET A 641 9.75 22.92 -3.82
C MET A 641 9.57 21.70 -2.90
N LYS A 642 10.31 21.64 -1.78
CA LYS A 642 10.04 20.66 -0.72
C LYS A 642 8.62 20.85 -0.14
N SER A 643 8.07 19.78 0.41
CA SER A 643 6.85 19.81 1.23
C SER A 643 6.96 20.87 2.33
N ARG A 644 5.85 21.58 2.61
CA ARG A 644 5.72 22.43 3.80
C ARG A 644 5.45 21.59 5.05
N GLU A 645 6.35 20.66 5.34
CA GLU A 645 6.48 20.10 6.67
C GLU A 645 6.88 21.22 7.63
N TRP A 646 6.22 21.27 8.79
CA TRP A 646 6.62 22.19 9.85
C TRP A 646 7.83 21.57 10.55
N PRO A 647 8.98 22.26 10.67
CA PRO A 647 10.17 21.66 11.25
C PRO A 647 9.89 21.21 12.69
N THR A 648 10.16 19.94 12.97
CA THR A 648 9.92 19.34 14.29
C THR A 648 10.76 20.06 15.33
N ARG A 649 10.15 20.41 16.46
CA ARG A 649 10.78 21.16 17.55
C ARG A 649 11.07 20.22 18.70
N VAL A 650 12.28 20.27 19.20
CA VAL A 650 12.73 19.42 20.32
C VAL A 650 13.25 20.29 21.45
N VAL A 651 13.02 19.85 22.69
CA VAL A 651 13.58 20.49 23.88
C VAL A 651 14.87 19.76 24.22
N VAL A 652 15.97 20.49 24.34
CA VAL A 652 17.31 19.90 24.49
C VAL A 652 17.97 20.42 25.76
N SER A 653 18.65 19.56 26.50
CA SER A 653 19.18 19.84 27.84
C SER A 653 20.56 19.23 28.07
N PHE A 654 21.37 19.84 28.94
CA PHE A 654 22.73 19.37 29.28
C PHE A 654 22.92 19.39 30.80
N PRO A 655 22.51 18.32 31.52
CA PRO A 655 22.35 18.34 32.98
C PRO A 655 23.65 18.59 33.74
N GLU A 656 24.81 18.13 33.24
CA GLU A 656 26.13 18.33 33.87
C GLU A 656 26.49 19.82 34.04
N LYS A 657 25.90 20.72 33.24
CA LYS A 657 26.19 22.17 33.28
C LYS A 657 25.25 22.98 34.19
N GLY A 658 24.30 22.33 34.87
CA GLY A 658 23.38 22.99 35.81
C GLY A 658 22.27 23.83 35.17
N GLU A 659 22.17 23.90 33.84
CA GLU A 659 21.04 24.52 33.14
C GLU A 659 19.81 23.61 33.21
N ALA A 660 19.08 23.67 34.34
CA ALA A 660 17.87 22.88 34.59
C ALA A 660 16.65 23.25 33.71
N GLY A 661 16.82 24.14 32.72
CA GLY A 661 15.80 24.54 31.75
C GLY A 661 16.21 24.14 30.34
N GLY A 662 15.50 23.15 29.76
CA GLY A 662 15.74 22.71 28.39
C GLY A 662 15.49 23.82 27.35
N LYS A 663 16.39 23.95 26.39
CA LYS A 663 16.36 24.94 25.30
C LYS A 663 15.60 24.37 24.10
N LEU A 664 14.68 25.13 23.52
CA LEU A 664 13.99 24.71 22.29
C LEU A 664 14.93 24.81 21.07
N VAL A 665 14.86 23.81 20.20
CA VAL A 665 15.69 23.62 19.00
C VAL A 665 14.80 23.11 17.87
N LEU A 666 15.13 23.43 16.61
CA LEU A 666 14.54 22.76 15.44
C LEU A 666 15.40 21.53 15.12
N LEU A 667 14.77 20.37 14.96
CA LEU A 667 15.47 19.14 14.60
C LEU A 667 16.14 19.32 13.21
N PRO A 668 17.45 19.11 13.08
CA PRO A 668 18.14 19.23 11.81
C PRO A 668 17.97 17.96 10.95
N GLY A 669 18.54 17.97 9.75
CA GLY A 669 18.43 16.84 8.81
C GLY A 669 19.35 15.66 9.14
N SER A 670 20.34 15.85 10.03
CA SER A 670 21.30 14.82 10.40
C SER A 670 21.65 14.84 11.89
N PHE A 671 22.05 13.69 12.43
CA PHE A 671 22.45 13.55 13.82
C PHE A 671 23.74 14.35 14.14
N GLN A 672 24.64 14.50 13.17
CA GLN A 672 25.85 15.32 13.32
C GLN A 672 25.52 16.80 13.55
N GLU A 673 24.60 17.37 12.77
CA GLU A 673 24.11 18.74 12.97
C GLU A 673 23.45 18.91 14.35
N LEU A 674 22.78 17.88 14.87
CA LEU A 674 22.16 17.91 16.20
C LEU A 674 23.22 18.00 17.31
N LEU A 675 24.32 17.24 17.19
CA LEU A 675 25.46 17.31 18.10
C LEU A 675 26.19 18.67 18.02
N ASP A 676 26.37 19.22 16.82
CA ASP A 676 27.01 20.54 16.65
C ASP A 676 26.11 21.71 17.10
N ILE A 677 24.79 21.62 16.99
CA ILE A 677 23.85 22.57 17.66
C ILE A 677 23.96 22.44 19.19
N GLY A 678 24.22 21.23 19.71
CA GLY A 678 24.57 21.03 21.11
C GLY A 678 25.86 21.74 21.51
N ALA A 679 26.89 21.61 20.68
CA ALA A 679 28.16 22.31 20.86
C ALA A 679 28.00 23.83 20.86
N GLU A 680 27.17 24.38 19.96
CA GLU A 680 26.88 25.82 19.89
C GLU A 680 26.06 26.30 21.11
N LYS A 681 24.96 25.62 21.45
CA LYS A 681 24.03 26.09 22.51
C LYS A 681 24.49 25.82 23.94
N PHE A 682 25.41 24.88 24.15
CA PHE A 682 25.93 24.51 25.47
C PHE A 682 27.45 24.67 25.60
N GLY A 683 28.18 24.99 24.53
CA GLY A 683 29.63 25.26 24.56
C GLY A 683 30.51 24.05 24.86
N VAL A 684 29.99 22.83 24.70
CA VAL A 684 30.68 21.54 24.88
C VAL A 684 30.11 20.60 23.81
N ARG A 685 30.97 19.88 23.08
CA ARG A 685 30.49 18.86 22.12
C ARG A 685 29.90 17.67 22.88
N PRO A 686 28.60 17.37 22.74
CA PRO A 686 28.03 16.14 23.29
C PRO A 686 28.58 14.92 22.55
N ALA A 687 28.73 13.82 23.27
CA ALA A 687 29.15 12.53 22.70
C ALA A 687 27.96 11.59 22.45
N LYS A 688 26.90 11.73 23.26
CA LYS A 688 25.67 10.92 23.18
C LYS A 688 24.44 11.81 23.28
N VAL A 689 23.32 11.31 22.74
CA VAL A 689 21.98 11.89 22.89
C VAL A 689 21.09 10.84 23.52
N LEU A 690 20.49 11.17 24.67
CA LEU A 690 19.59 10.31 25.41
C LEU A 690 18.16 10.86 25.36
N CYS A 691 17.17 9.97 25.37
CA CYS A 691 15.82 10.30 25.79
C CYS A 691 15.81 10.75 27.26
N LYS A 692 14.78 11.51 27.66
CA LYS A 692 14.52 11.88 29.06
C LYS A 692 14.56 10.71 30.05
N ASP A 693 14.21 9.50 29.61
CA ASP A 693 14.17 8.28 30.43
C ASP A 693 15.52 7.51 30.44
N GLY A 694 16.59 8.08 29.88
CA GLY A 694 17.96 7.54 29.95
C GLY A 694 18.38 6.57 28.84
N PHE A 695 17.54 6.34 27.83
CA PHE A 695 17.87 5.50 26.68
C PHE A 695 18.64 6.29 25.61
N GLU A 696 19.70 5.71 25.07
CA GLU A 696 20.48 6.29 23.97
C GLU A 696 19.72 6.27 22.65
N ILE A 697 19.82 7.35 21.87
CA ILE A 697 19.18 7.52 20.57
C ILE A 697 20.28 7.46 19.50
N GLU A 698 20.29 6.40 18.71
CA GLU A 698 21.27 6.22 17.63
C GLU A 698 20.78 6.84 16.29
N ASP A 699 19.47 6.85 16.04
CA ASP A 699 18.86 7.35 14.80
C ASP A 699 17.98 8.60 15.01
N ILE A 700 18.20 9.63 14.19
CA ILE A 700 17.41 10.87 14.21
C ILE A 700 15.94 10.66 13.80
N GLU A 701 15.65 9.64 12.99
CA GLU A 701 14.29 9.28 12.54
C GLU A 701 13.36 8.80 13.68
N VAL A 702 13.89 8.51 14.87
CA VAL A 702 13.10 8.13 16.05
C VAL A 702 12.38 9.34 16.66
N ILE A 703 12.95 10.54 16.51
CA ILE A 703 12.59 11.76 17.26
C ILE A 703 11.34 12.45 16.69
N ARG A 704 10.50 13.05 17.55
CA ARG A 704 9.20 13.66 17.25
C ARG A 704 9.09 15.11 17.75
N ASP A 705 8.10 15.85 17.23
CA ASP A 705 7.80 17.22 17.71
C ASP A 705 7.33 17.19 19.17
N GLY A 706 8.06 17.90 20.03
CA GLY A 706 7.83 17.94 21.48
C GLY A 706 8.75 17.06 22.32
N ASP A 707 9.61 16.23 21.72
CA ASP A 707 10.50 15.34 22.47
C ASP A 707 11.56 16.09 23.29
N HIS A 708 11.97 15.47 24.41
CA HIS A 708 12.95 16.02 25.34
C HIS A 708 14.26 15.22 25.33
N LEU A 709 15.27 15.80 24.69
CA LEU A 709 16.60 15.25 24.49
C LEU A 709 17.55 15.70 25.62
N VAL A 710 18.40 14.78 26.04
CA VAL A 710 19.42 14.97 27.08
C VAL A 710 20.78 14.68 26.46
N PHE A 711 21.67 15.67 26.45
CA PHE A 711 23.04 15.51 25.98
C PHE A 711 23.96 15.05 27.10
N GLU A 712 24.89 14.17 26.77
CA GLU A 712 25.91 13.63 27.69
C GLU A 712 27.31 13.77 27.09
N SER A 713 28.30 14.05 27.94
CA SER A 713 29.70 14.18 27.57
C SER A 713 30.42 12.83 27.57
N ALA A 714 31.53 12.70 26.83
CA ALA A 714 32.39 11.53 26.89
C ALA A 714 33.22 11.53 28.19
N ALA A 715 32.63 11.08 29.29
CA ALA A 715 33.33 10.85 30.55
C ALA A 715 34.46 9.81 30.37
N GLN A 716 35.61 10.07 31.00
CA GLN A 716 36.76 9.16 30.95
C GLN A 716 36.50 7.94 31.83
N ASN A 717 36.64 6.73 31.26
CA ASN A 717 36.49 5.48 31.99
C ASN A 717 37.64 5.24 32.98
N SER A 718 37.41 5.53 34.25
CA SER A 718 38.21 5.01 35.37
C SER A 718 37.36 4.83 36.63
N ASP A 719 36.65 3.70 36.74
CA ASP A 719 36.97 2.68 37.74
C ASP A 719 35.94 1.54 37.77
N TYR A 720 36.42 0.30 37.71
CA TYR A 720 35.61 -0.90 37.96
C TYR A 720 35.51 -1.16 39.47
N PRO A 721 34.31 -1.25 40.08
CA PRO A 721 34.16 -1.83 41.41
C PRO A 721 34.31 -3.36 41.32
N THR A 722 35.42 -3.90 41.83
CA THR A 722 35.60 -5.35 42.01
C THR A 722 34.68 -5.89 43.11
N PRO A 723 34.14 -7.12 42.98
CA PRO A 723 33.24 -7.69 43.97
C PRO A 723 34.01 -8.20 45.20
N THR A 724 33.89 -7.52 46.34
CA THR A 724 34.42 -7.99 47.63
C THR A 724 33.43 -8.88 48.36
N ILE A 725 33.89 -10.07 48.76
CA ILE A 725 33.17 -11.02 49.62
C ILE A 725 32.96 -10.39 51.01
N GLY A 726 31.74 -10.50 51.55
CA GLY A 726 31.35 -9.85 52.81
C GLY A 726 31.57 -10.69 54.07
N VAL A 727 31.35 -10.07 55.24
CA VAL A 727 31.24 -10.71 56.56
C VAL A 727 30.09 -10.05 57.35
N GLN A 728 29.39 -10.85 58.17
CA GLN A 728 28.30 -10.45 59.06
C GLN A 728 28.86 -9.94 60.44
N PRO A 729 28.07 -9.34 61.37
CA PRO A 729 26.83 -9.89 61.96
C PRO A 729 25.53 -9.16 61.58
#